data_AF-A0AAV7INB8-F1
#
_entry.id   AF-A0AAV7INB8-F1
#
_cell.length_a   1.000
_cell.length_b   1.000
_cell.length_c   1.000
_cell.angle_alpha   90.00
_cell.angle_beta   90.00
_cell.angle_gamma   90.00
#
_symmetry.space_group_name_H-M   'P 1'
#
loop_
_entity.id
_entity.type
_entity.pdbx_description
1 polymer ?
#
loop_
_entity_poly.entity_id
_entity_poly.type
_entity_poly.pdbx_seq_one_letter_code
_entity_poly.pdbx_strand_id
1 'polypeptide(L)'
;MIFVWLIIITGTIAIDNGNCARNQTILETSGDAILTVFIDLFQGQSCNETSPKGFQELTTTLYVTSTLNKIDFTPGISLGLKIIDTCQDSSIVAREALLTSIDCPEYYSLGLLVPLHYQEILSPLASFAEMPVTYYSSLLTPKVSIALDFLTRSFPEVDLLLTDSISTLDLFMNQSQSLNLCIKSVDNVAQLEDNLAGTIVLSGPESFIRSWISEVSLKTWVVIPLDDSDVADILPPGSFILAPETRILQPADSESEEDQIRIPVPMITSLGQPLVGIAELLLSLKGPNCSESCTLPAFDAKLVPSVPSSRVLELLGIESQRTKWTVFQKTESEETLKQILSYEVDDSAQIRPLKGKPRPRNQTKVICEDSGQATTCSCINKPRIRTTEPPAAGNYEVFVLIDAWCIIFLVFAAFGALLCLCVALFVGYRCIVDEFMDGNPVLTLVLIVGTVSMLGSVVVFCLVDNEDQEVLNKWKIFSATVSTGFVFSLMLARSFFLAFSTKGVFSSHINGYLQAVMAFFVNAVQLAISTVFFLVNDSRSQDVLSSYQFVALSGYNIFLLLALLIMSSLIFHIPRNYREGRSFLFTSLGLLGVWSIWILVFFIVSARWRETIVALSLIASSYTLISGLILKVFYILTHLERQNDVRSPFENAEFRSEPRRRSFRQVKQLLI
;
A
#
# COMPACT_ATOMS: atom_id res chain seq x y z
N MET A 1 -1.65 24.14 22.45
CA MET A 1 -1.47 22.68 22.27
C MET A 1 -2.22 21.84 23.30
N ILE A 2 -2.26 22.20 24.59
CA ILE A 2 -3.01 21.43 25.62
C ILE A 2 -4.54 21.48 25.41
N PHE A 3 -5.07 22.59 24.90
CA PHE A 3 -6.51 22.75 24.60
C PHE A 3 -7.02 21.86 23.44
N VAL A 4 -6.13 21.49 22.51
CA VAL A 4 -6.48 20.61 21.37
C VAL A 4 -6.56 19.15 21.84
N TRP A 5 -5.69 18.75 22.78
CA TRP A 5 -5.74 17.43 23.41
C TRP A 5 -6.95 17.24 24.31
N LEU A 6 -7.42 18.31 24.97
CA LEU A 6 -8.61 18.25 25.82
C LEU A 6 -9.91 18.04 25.02
N ILE A 7 -9.98 18.57 23.79
CA ILE A 7 -11.12 18.37 22.88
C ILE A 7 -11.12 16.96 22.27
N ILE A 8 -9.95 16.35 22.07
CA ILE A 8 -9.85 14.96 21.57
C ILE A 8 -10.26 13.96 22.67
N ILE A 9 -9.96 14.25 23.94
CA ILE A 9 -10.32 13.38 25.07
C ILE A 9 -11.79 13.56 25.50
N THR A 10 -12.38 14.75 25.37
CA THR A 10 -13.82 14.93 25.63
C THR A 10 -14.72 14.49 24.46
N GLY A 11 -14.15 14.35 23.26
CA GLY A 11 -14.87 13.82 22.09
C GLY A 11 -15.17 12.31 22.15
N THR A 12 -14.58 11.56 23.09
CA THR A 12 -14.74 10.10 23.19
C THR A 12 -15.63 9.63 24.34
N ILE A 13 -16.37 10.52 25.03
CA ILE A 13 -17.26 10.13 26.15
C ILE A 13 -18.69 10.70 25.99
N ALA A 14 -19.19 10.74 24.76
CA ALA A 14 -20.61 10.93 24.49
C ALA A 14 -21.13 9.74 23.66
N ILE A 15 -21.13 8.54 24.26
CA ILE A 15 -22.05 7.49 23.84
C ILE A 15 -23.38 7.88 24.47
N ASP A 16 -24.19 8.57 23.67
CA ASP A 16 -25.55 8.91 24.04
C ASP A 16 -26.34 7.61 24.24
N ASN A 17 -26.94 7.49 25.42
CA ASN A 17 -27.87 6.42 25.74
C ASN A 17 -29.14 6.60 24.91
N GLY A 18 -29.53 5.55 24.19
CA GLY A 18 -30.91 5.37 23.73
C GLY A 18 -31.23 5.96 22.36
N ASN A 19 -30.78 5.28 21.31
CA ASN A 19 -31.57 5.05 20.10
C ASN A 19 -30.91 3.90 19.34
N CYS A 20 -31.46 2.69 19.48
CA CYS A 20 -31.10 1.56 18.64
C CYS A 20 -31.31 1.97 17.17
N ALA A 21 -30.22 2.07 16.42
CA ALA A 21 -30.27 2.45 15.02
C ALA A 21 -31.09 1.40 14.25
N ARG A 22 -32.06 1.85 13.46
CA ARG A 22 -32.81 0.99 12.54
C ARG A 22 -31.85 0.36 11.53
N ASN A 23 -31.87 -0.98 11.51
CA ASN A 23 -30.98 -1.87 10.77
C ASN A 23 -31.03 -1.67 9.24
N GLN A 24 -29.87 -1.80 8.58
CA GLN A 24 -29.73 -2.02 7.14
C GLN A 24 -29.87 -3.53 6.80
N THR A 25 -30.87 -4.20 7.37
CA THR A 25 -31.17 -5.60 7.01
C THR A 25 -31.98 -5.64 5.73
N ILE A 26 -31.52 -6.43 4.76
CA ILE A 26 -32.22 -6.59 3.47
C ILE A 26 -33.37 -7.57 3.60
N LEU A 27 -33.13 -8.66 4.33
CA LEU A 27 -34.10 -9.73 4.51
C LEU A 27 -33.93 -10.33 5.90
N GLU A 28 -35.05 -10.56 6.57
CA GLU A 28 -35.09 -11.22 7.86
C GLU A 28 -36.20 -12.27 7.84
N THR A 29 -35.88 -13.51 8.20
CA THR A 29 -36.84 -14.62 8.33
C THR A 29 -36.98 -14.98 9.80
N SER A 30 -38.21 -15.09 10.29
CA SER A 30 -38.50 -15.46 11.67
C SER A 30 -38.02 -16.87 11.99
N GLY A 31 -37.41 -17.05 13.17
CA GLY A 31 -37.05 -18.35 13.72
C GLY A 31 -36.65 -18.23 15.19
N ASP A 32 -36.61 -19.35 15.90
CA ASP A 32 -36.22 -19.43 17.31
C ASP A 32 -34.71 -19.16 17.51
N ALA A 33 -33.91 -19.56 16.52
CA ALA A 33 -32.48 -19.30 16.46
C ALA A 33 -32.12 -18.56 15.17
N ILE A 34 -31.53 -17.37 15.27
CA ILE A 34 -31.25 -16.51 14.11
C ILE A 34 -29.75 -16.53 13.79
N LEU A 35 -29.43 -16.83 12.53
CA LEU A 35 -28.09 -16.71 11.96
C LEU A 35 -27.99 -15.43 11.12
N THR A 36 -26.98 -14.60 11.38
CA THR A 36 -26.74 -13.41 10.56
C THR A 36 -25.76 -13.74 9.43
N VAL A 37 -26.14 -13.48 8.18
CA VAL A 37 -25.40 -13.85 6.98
C VAL A 37 -25.01 -12.61 6.19
N PHE A 38 -23.72 -12.51 5.86
CA PHE A 38 -23.16 -11.42 5.08
C PHE A 38 -23.00 -11.86 3.63
N ILE A 39 -23.56 -11.08 2.71
CA ILE A 39 -23.63 -11.42 1.29
C ILE A 39 -23.24 -10.20 0.46
N ASP A 40 -22.51 -10.41 -0.63
CA ASP A 40 -22.09 -9.34 -1.54
C ASP A 40 -23.16 -9.09 -2.61
N LEU A 41 -24.35 -8.60 -2.20
CA LEU A 41 -25.51 -8.44 -3.09
C LEU A 41 -25.35 -7.29 -4.08
N PHE A 42 -24.78 -6.19 -3.63
CA PHE A 42 -24.55 -5.01 -4.46
C PHE A 42 -23.06 -4.72 -4.62
N GLN A 43 -22.72 -4.03 -5.71
CA GLN A 43 -21.37 -3.59 -6.05
C GLN A 43 -21.35 -2.16 -6.61
N GLY A 44 -20.16 -1.58 -6.71
CA GLY A 44 -19.92 -0.23 -7.22
C GLY A 44 -19.80 0.85 -6.13
N GLN A 45 -19.35 2.06 -6.50
CA GLN A 45 -19.04 3.16 -5.56
C GLN A 45 -20.21 3.60 -4.67
N SER A 46 -21.45 3.25 -5.04
CA SER A 46 -22.66 3.58 -4.28
C SER A 46 -23.54 2.36 -3.96
N CYS A 47 -23.04 1.12 -4.10
CA CYS A 47 -23.84 -0.11 -3.95
C CYS A 47 -25.09 -0.16 -4.85
N ASN A 48 -24.99 0.31 -6.10
CA ASN A 48 -26.16 0.44 -6.97
C ASN A 48 -26.31 -0.69 -7.99
N GLU A 49 -25.25 -1.45 -8.26
CA GLU A 49 -25.28 -2.55 -9.23
C GLU A 49 -25.48 -3.88 -8.52
N THR A 50 -26.42 -4.70 -8.99
CA THR A 50 -26.67 -6.02 -8.42
C THR A 50 -25.62 -7.01 -8.90
N SER A 51 -25.03 -7.76 -7.97
CA SER A 51 -24.09 -8.85 -8.25
C SER A 51 -24.85 -10.17 -8.47
N PRO A 52 -24.70 -10.85 -9.63
CA PRO A 52 -25.34 -12.14 -9.86
C PRO A 52 -24.85 -13.20 -8.87
N LYS A 53 -23.56 -13.16 -8.50
CA LYS A 53 -22.97 -14.01 -7.47
C LYS A 53 -23.65 -13.78 -6.11
N GLY A 54 -23.83 -12.53 -5.69
CA GLY A 54 -24.49 -12.20 -4.43
C GLY A 54 -25.95 -12.68 -4.40
N PHE A 55 -26.66 -12.57 -5.52
CA PHE A 55 -28.02 -13.10 -5.64
C PHE A 55 -28.07 -14.64 -5.53
N GLN A 56 -27.09 -15.34 -6.12
CA GLN A 56 -26.94 -16.79 -5.96
C GLN A 56 -26.62 -17.18 -4.51
N GLU A 57 -25.76 -16.43 -3.82
CA GLU A 57 -25.45 -16.65 -2.40
C GLU A 57 -26.70 -16.49 -1.52
N LEU A 58 -27.49 -15.45 -1.76
CA LEU A 58 -28.75 -15.18 -1.07
C LEU A 58 -29.76 -16.32 -1.26
N THR A 59 -30.04 -16.68 -2.51
CA THR A 59 -31.03 -17.71 -2.85
C THR A 59 -30.60 -19.09 -2.36
N THR A 60 -29.31 -19.41 -2.44
CA THR A 60 -28.74 -20.64 -1.89
C THR A 60 -28.93 -20.70 -0.37
N THR A 61 -28.63 -19.61 0.33
CA THR A 61 -28.73 -19.56 1.79
C THR A 61 -30.18 -19.77 2.25
N LEU A 62 -31.14 -19.10 1.61
CA LEU A 62 -32.57 -19.28 1.88
C LEU A 62 -33.05 -20.70 1.56
N TYR A 63 -32.59 -21.28 0.45
CA TYR A 63 -32.96 -22.63 0.07
C TYR A 63 -32.47 -23.67 1.07
N VAL A 64 -31.21 -23.58 1.50
CA VAL A 64 -30.61 -24.53 2.44
C VAL A 64 -31.32 -24.44 3.80
N THR A 65 -31.56 -23.25 4.34
CA THR A 65 -32.24 -23.10 5.64
C THR A 65 -33.71 -23.50 5.58
N SER A 66 -34.43 -23.15 4.52
CA SER A 66 -35.82 -23.59 4.30
C SER A 66 -35.91 -25.11 4.22
N THR A 67 -34.96 -25.74 3.51
CA THR A 67 -34.91 -27.20 3.40
C THR A 67 -34.61 -27.85 4.76
N LEU A 68 -33.67 -27.32 5.54
CA LEU A 68 -33.36 -27.81 6.89
C LEU A 68 -34.56 -27.70 7.85
N ASN A 69 -35.31 -26.60 7.78
CA ASN A 69 -36.54 -26.42 8.55
C ASN A 69 -37.64 -27.38 8.08
N LYS A 70 -37.78 -27.60 6.77
CA LYS A 70 -38.80 -28.50 6.18
C LYS A 70 -38.58 -29.96 6.56
N ILE A 71 -37.33 -30.41 6.65
CA ILE A 71 -36.99 -31.77 7.09
C ILE A 71 -36.97 -31.92 8.63
N ASP A 72 -37.30 -30.85 9.37
CA ASP A 72 -37.24 -30.78 10.83
C ASP A 72 -35.88 -31.27 11.38
N PHE A 73 -34.79 -30.79 10.77
CA PHE A 73 -33.44 -31.26 11.11
C PHE A 73 -33.09 -31.04 12.58
N THR A 74 -33.50 -29.91 13.13
CA THR A 74 -33.43 -29.58 14.56
C THR A 74 -34.85 -29.58 15.15
N PRO A 75 -35.34 -30.71 15.68
CA PRO A 75 -36.74 -30.83 16.07
C PRO A 75 -37.14 -29.76 17.09
N GLY A 76 -38.20 -29.01 16.81
CA GLY A 76 -38.73 -27.98 17.70
C GLY A 76 -37.88 -26.72 17.87
N ILE A 77 -36.90 -26.47 17.01
CA ILE A 77 -36.19 -25.19 16.89
C ILE A 77 -36.15 -24.81 15.41
N SER A 78 -36.78 -23.69 15.07
CA SER A 78 -36.76 -23.14 13.71
C SER A 78 -35.53 -22.24 13.49
N LEU A 79 -34.82 -22.43 12.37
CA LEU A 79 -33.69 -21.60 11.98
C LEU A 79 -34.18 -20.36 11.22
N GLY A 80 -33.89 -19.18 11.76
CA GLY A 80 -34.11 -17.88 11.15
C GLY A 80 -32.82 -17.31 10.54
N LEU A 81 -32.97 -16.36 9.62
CA LEU A 81 -31.88 -15.71 8.90
C LEU A 81 -32.02 -14.20 8.99
N LYS A 82 -30.90 -13.51 9.23
CA LYS A 82 -30.78 -12.06 9.11
C LYS A 82 -29.71 -11.75 8.06
N ILE A 83 -30.11 -11.23 6.90
CA ILE A 83 -29.21 -11.02 5.78
C ILE A 83 -28.81 -9.55 5.69
N ILE A 84 -27.50 -9.32 5.64
CA ILE A 84 -26.87 -8.01 5.55
C ILE A 84 -26.03 -7.96 4.28
N ASP A 85 -26.16 -6.89 3.50
CA ASP A 85 -25.30 -6.65 2.36
C ASP A 85 -24.00 -5.97 2.78
N THR A 86 -22.91 -6.46 2.21
CA THR A 86 -21.56 -5.96 2.46
C THR A 86 -21.16 -4.85 1.48
N CYS A 87 -21.85 -4.72 0.35
CA CYS A 87 -21.44 -3.93 -0.81
C CYS A 87 -20.00 -4.20 -1.31
N GLN A 88 -19.44 -5.39 -1.03
CA GLN A 88 -18.01 -5.68 -1.20
C GLN A 88 -17.05 -4.76 -0.42
N ASP A 89 -17.53 -3.98 0.57
CA ASP A 89 -16.70 -3.06 1.35
C ASP A 89 -16.35 -3.62 2.74
N SER A 90 -15.05 -3.81 2.95
CA SER A 90 -14.45 -4.15 4.24
C SER A 90 -14.90 -3.30 5.44
N SER A 91 -15.15 -2.00 5.22
CA SER A 91 -15.49 -1.06 6.28
C SER A 91 -16.93 -1.24 6.77
N ILE A 92 -17.85 -1.51 5.84
CA ILE A 92 -19.26 -1.81 6.11
C ILE A 92 -19.34 -3.12 6.89
N VAL A 93 -18.62 -4.15 6.45
CA VAL A 93 -18.55 -5.46 7.12
C VAL A 93 -18.09 -5.32 8.57
N ALA A 94 -17.00 -4.58 8.83
CA ALA A 94 -16.50 -4.39 10.19
C ALA A 94 -17.51 -3.64 11.08
N ARG A 95 -18.17 -2.62 10.53
CA ARG A 95 -19.18 -1.83 11.23
C ARG A 95 -20.40 -2.67 11.59
N GLU A 96 -20.98 -3.37 10.63
CA GLU A 96 -22.19 -4.18 10.84
C GLU A 96 -21.93 -5.39 11.75
N ALA A 97 -20.74 -5.99 11.69
CA ALA A 97 -20.34 -7.03 12.63
C ALA A 97 -20.34 -6.51 14.08
N LEU A 98 -19.78 -5.31 14.33
CA LEU A 98 -19.80 -4.68 15.65
C LEU A 98 -21.20 -4.34 16.12
N LEU A 99 -22.05 -3.81 15.23
CA LEU A 99 -23.45 -3.51 15.58
C LEU A 99 -24.21 -4.77 15.97
N THR A 100 -23.98 -5.88 15.26
CA THR A 100 -24.60 -7.18 15.57
C THR A 100 -24.14 -7.73 16.93
N SER A 101 -22.93 -7.38 17.40
CA SER A 101 -22.42 -7.79 18.71
C SER A 101 -23.06 -7.05 19.90
N ILE A 102 -23.59 -5.86 19.65
CA ILE A 102 -24.18 -4.98 20.68
C ILE A 102 -25.70 -5.18 20.76
N ASP A 103 -26.30 -5.79 19.73
CA ASP A 103 -27.72 -6.11 19.71
C ASP A 103 -28.04 -7.05 20.90
N CYS A 104 -29.07 -6.72 21.69
CA CYS A 104 -29.57 -7.56 22.77
C CYS A 104 -30.75 -8.38 22.23
N PRO A 105 -30.53 -9.59 21.69
CA PRO A 105 -31.59 -10.28 20.99
C PRO A 105 -32.62 -10.89 21.97
N GLU A 106 -33.90 -10.81 21.60
CA GLU A 106 -34.97 -11.62 22.19
C GLU A 106 -34.94 -13.08 21.67
N TYR A 107 -34.01 -13.39 20.76
CA TYR A 107 -33.83 -14.68 20.08
C TYR A 107 -32.44 -15.27 20.35
N TYR A 108 -32.27 -16.57 20.09
CA TYR A 108 -30.97 -17.22 20.23
C TYR A 108 -30.07 -16.92 19.02
N SER A 109 -28.96 -16.20 19.22
CA SER A 109 -28.03 -15.82 18.14
C SER A 109 -27.05 -16.96 17.82
N LEU A 110 -27.02 -17.39 16.55
CA LEU A 110 -26.08 -18.40 16.03
C LEU A 110 -24.77 -17.78 15.51
N GLY A 111 -24.62 -16.45 15.60
CA GLY A 111 -23.43 -15.74 15.15
C GLY A 111 -23.50 -15.22 13.71
N LEU A 112 -22.32 -15.01 13.13
CA LEU A 112 -22.10 -14.46 11.80
C LEU A 112 -21.62 -15.54 10.83
N LEU A 113 -22.19 -15.59 9.62
CA LEU A 113 -21.69 -16.35 8.48
C LEU A 113 -21.21 -15.39 7.40
N VAL A 114 -19.91 -15.42 7.08
CA VAL A 114 -19.26 -14.38 6.27
C VAL A 114 -18.36 -15.01 5.18
N PRO A 115 -18.19 -14.37 4.01
CA PRO A 115 -17.20 -14.81 3.03
C PRO A 115 -15.78 -14.92 3.62
N LEU A 116 -15.01 -15.93 3.17
CA LEU A 116 -13.63 -16.15 3.63
C LEU A 116 -12.70 -14.95 3.39
N HIS A 117 -12.92 -14.13 2.34
CA HIS A 117 -12.05 -12.98 2.06
C HIS A 117 -12.12 -11.86 3.11
N TYR A 118 -13.13 -11.86 3.98
CA TYR A 118 -13.22 -10.92 5.11
C TYR A 118 -12.55 -11.44 6.39
N GLN A 119 -11.92 -12.62 6.35
CA GLN A 119 -11.29 -13.22 7.53
C GLN A 119 -10.19 -12.34 8.14
N GLU A 120 -9.39 -11.65 7.31
CA GLU A 120 -8.31 -10.78 7.81
C GLU A 120 -8.84 -9.62 8.64
N ILE A 121 -10.02 -9.10 8.27
CA ILE A 121 -10.65 -7.96 8.95
C ILE A 121 -11.39 -8.43 10.19
N LEU A 122 -12.15 -9.53 10.11
CA LEU A 122 -13.02 -9.97 11.19
C LEU A 122 -12.33 -10.85 12.24
N SER A 123 -11.24 -11.55 11.90
CA SER A 123 -10.58 -12.45 12.87
C SER A 123 -10.06 -11.72 14.12
N PRO A 124 -9.47 -10.50 14.06
CA PRO A 124 -9.11 -9.75 15.25
C PRO A 124 -10.33 -9.31 16.05
N LEU A 125 -11.39 -8.85 15.37
CA LEU A 125 -12.63 -8.39 16.02
C LEU A 125 -13.37 -9.54 16.73
N ALA A 126 -13.47 -10.70 16.07
CA ALA A 126 -14.10 -11.90 16.62
C ALA A 126 -13.39 -12.35 17.91
N SER A 127 -12.05 -12.25 17.95
CA SER A 127 -11.27 -12.60 19.14
C SER A 127 -11.47 -11.63 20.31
N PHE A 128 -11.69 -10.34 20.02
CA PHE A 128 -11.83 -9.30 21.04
C PHE A 128 -13.25 -9.23 21.62
N ALA A 129 -14.27 -9.39 20.77
CA ALA A 129 -15.67 -9.28 21.13
C ALA A 129 -16.34 -10.64 21.43
N GLU A 130 -15.57 -11.73 21.46
CA GLU A 130 -16.06 -13.11 21.63
C GLU A 130 -17.21 -13.47 20.66
N MET A 131 -17.21 -12.88 19.47
CA MET A 131 -18.26 -13.11 18.48
C MET A 131 -18.06 -14.44 17.75
N PRO A 132 -19.09 -15.32 17.69
CA PRO A 132 -19.03 -16.52 16.86
C PRO A 132 -19.11 -16.13 15.38
N VAL A 133 -17.98 -16.28 14.66
CA VAL A 133 -17.89 -16.04 13.21
C VAL A 133 -17.52 -17.33 12.50
N THR A 134 -18.32 -17.69 11.52
CA THR A 134 -18.11 -18.82 10.61
C THR A 134 -17.86 -18.30 9.20
N TYR A 135 -16.95 -18.96 8.47
CA TYR A 135 -16.57 -18.54 7.12
C TYR A 135 -16.97 -19.59 6.09
N TYR A 136 -17.50 -19.16 4.94
CA TYR A 136 -17.75 -20.04 3.81
C TYR A 136 -16.69 -19.88 2.72
N SER A 137 -16.41 -20.99 2.01
CA SER A 137 -15.24 -21.13 1.13
C SER A 137 -15.32 -20.29 -0.16
N SER A 138 -14.18 -19.79 -0.63
CA SER A 138 -14.09 -19.11 -1.92
C SER A 138 -14.01 -20.12 -3.07
N LEU A 139 -14.85 -19.94 -4.09
CA LEU A 139 -14.82 -20.73 -5.33
C LEU A 139 -13.67 -20.32 -6.27
N LEU A 140 -12.89 -19.29 -5.94
CA LEU A 140 -11.82 -18.77 -6.80
C LEU A 140 -10.68 -19.78 -7.01
N THR A 141 -10.18 -20.38 -5.93
CA THR A 141 -9.08 -21.35 -5.98
C THR A 141 -9.36 -22.56 -6.87
N PRO A 142 -10.50 -23.26 -6.73
CA PRO A 142 -10.82 -24.37 -7.63
C PRO A 142 -11.02 -23.91 -9.08
N LYS A 143 -11.63 -22.74 -9.34
CA LYS A 143 -11.78 -22.21 -10.72
C LYS A 143 -10.43 -22.00 -11.41
N VAL A 144 -9.51 -21.31 -10.75
CA VAL A 144 -8.17 -21.00 -11.30
C VAL A 144 -7.36 -22.28 -11.52
N SER A 145 -7.38 -23.20 -10.57
CA SER A 145 -6.62 -24.46 -10.69
C SER A 145 -7.18 -25.38 -11.78
N ILE A 146 -8.50 -25.41 -11.99
CA ILE A 146 -9.13 -26.12 -13.11
C ILE A 146 -8.72 -25.49 -14.44
N ALA A 147 -8.77 -24.15 -14.52
CA ALA A 147 -8.39 -23.42 -15.72
C ALA A 147 -6.92 -23.68 -16.09
N LEU A 148 -6.00 -23.69 -15.12
CA LEU A 148 -4.59 -23.98 -15.35
C LEU A 148 -4.35 -25.44 -15.79
N ASP A 149 -5.03 -26.43 -15.20
CA ASP A 149 -4.91 -27.82 -15.66
C ASP A 149 -5.49 -28.00 -17.07
N PHE A 150 -6.53 -27.22 -17.45
CA PHE A 150 -7.03 -27.19 -18.82
C PHE A 150 -6.02 -26.54 -19.78
N LEU A 151 -5.48 -25.38 -19.43
CA LEU A 151 -4.53 -24.64 -20.26
C LEU A 151 -3.28 -25.45 -20.54
N THR A 152 -2.70 -26.08 -19.51
CA THR A 152 -1.51 -26.93 -19.64
C THR A 152 -1.72 -28.17 -20.50
N ARG A 153 -2.97 -28.61 -20.71
CA ARG A 153 -3.29 -29.75 -21.60
C ARG A 153 -3.58 -29.32 -23.04
N SER A 154 -4.16 -28.13 -23.19
CA SER A 154 -4.73 -27.66 -24.46
C SER A 154 -3.79 -26.73 -25.22
N PHE A 155 -2.94 -25.99 -24.51
CA PHE A 155 -2.09 -24.94 -25.08
C PHE A 155 -0.64 -25.04 -24.56
N PRO A 156 0.36 -24.84 -25.45
CA PRO A 156 1.77 -24.84 -25.04
C PRO A 156 2.17 -23.55 -24.31
N GLU A 157 1.55 -22.42 -24.68
CA GLU A 157 1.81 -21.10 -24.11
C GLU A 157 0.52 -20.26 -24.10
N VAL A 158 0.50 -19.25 -23.23
CA VAL A 158 -0.56 -18.25 -23.14
C VAL A 158 0.03 -16.90 -23.54
N ASP A 159 -0.53 -16.28 -24.58
CA ASP A 159 -0.02 -15.02 -25.12
C ASP A 159 -0.41 -13.84 -24.24
N LEU A 160 -1.68 -13.79 -23.81
CA LEU A 160 -2.21 -12.71 -22.97
C LEU A 160 -3.07 -13.28 -21.84
N LEU A 161 -2.79 -12.82 -20.62
CA LEU A 161 -3.65 -13.01 -19.47
C LEU A 161 -4.31 -11.67 -19.11
N LEU A 162 -5.64 -11.66 -19.03
CA LEU A 162 -6.46 -10.52 -18.63
C LEU A 162 -7.25 -10.89 -17.38
N THR A 163 -7.07 -10.12 -16.31
CA THR A 163 -7.71 -10.35 -15.01
C THR A 163 -8.29 -9.07 -14.44
N ASP A 164 -9.47 -9.16 -13.84
CA ASP A 164 -10.14 -8.01 -13.21
C ASP A 164 -9.51 -7.60 -11.86
N SER A 165 -8.94 -8.56 -11.13
CA SER A 165 -8.40 -8.31 -9.79
C SER A 165 -6.97 -8.84 -9.60
N ILE A 166 -6.18 -8.07 -8.82
CA ILE A 166 -4.79 -8.40 -8.48
C ILE A 166 -4.70 -9.75 -7.74
N SER A 167 -5.68 -10.05 -6.88
CA SER A 167 -5.73 -11.33 -6.16
C SER A 167 -5.88 -12.54 -7.09
N THR A 168 -6.67 -12.39 -8.16
CA THR A 168 -6.82 -13.43 -9.19
C THR A 168 -5.53 -13.56 -10.00
N LEU A 169 -4.91 -12.44 -10.36
CA LEU A 169 -3.64 -12.42 -11.09
C LEU A 169 -2.54 -13.13 -10.30
N ASP A 170 -2.35 -12.77 -9.03
CA ASP A 170 -1.32 -13.36 -8.17
C ASP A 170 -1.51 -14.87 -7.99
N LEU A 171 -2.76 -15.29 -7.76
CA LEU A 171 -3.11 -16.70 -7.63
C LEU A 171 -2.80 -17.47 -8.92
N PHE A 172 -3.20 -16.91 -10.06
CA PHE A 172 -2.97 -17.50 -11.38
C PHE A 172 -1.47 -17.58 -11.71
N MET A 173 -0.71 -16.51 -11.44
CA MET A 173 0.73 -16.45 -11.69
C MET A 173 1.50 -17.44 -10.82
N ASN A 174 1.21 -17.50 -9.51
CA ASN A 174 1.87 -18.41 -8.58
C ASN A 174 1.57 -19.89 -8.91
N GLN A 175 0.31 -20.23 -9.22
CA GLN A 175 -0.03 -21.61 -9.60
C GLN A 175 0.53 -21.96 -10.99
N SER A 176 0.53 -21.03 -11.96
CA SER A 176 1.10 -21.27 -13.30
C SER A 176 2.60 -21.57 -13.27
N GLN A 177 3.34 -20.93 -12.34
CA GLN A 177 4.76 -21.20 -12.08
C GLN A 177 5.00 -22.67 -11.72
N SER A 178 4.20 -23.20 -10.80
CA SER A 178 4.31 -24.60 -10.36
C SER A 178 4.01 -25.60 -11.47
N LEU A 179 3.20 -25.20 -12.47
CA LEU A 179 2.75 -26.03 -13.58
C LEU A 179 3.57 -25.83 -14.87
N ASN A 180 4.63 -25.02 -14.83
CA ASN A 180 5.53 -24.72 -15.97
C ASN A 180 4.87 -24.10 -17.22
N LEU A 181 3.64 -23.61 -17.11
CA LEU A 181 2.96 -22.86 -18.17
C LEU A 181 3.74 -21.56 -18.46
N CYS A 182 3.88 -21.14 -19.73
CA CYS A 182 4.49 -19.85 -20.06
C CYS A 182 3.41 -18.81 -20.34
N ILE A 183 3.52 -17.63 -19.71
CA ILE A 183 2.65 -16.48 -19.95
C ILE A 183 3.53 -15.35 -20.52
N LYS A 184 3.22 -14.85 -21.73
CA LYS A 184 4.03 -13.84 -22.43
C LYS A 184 3.74 -12.41 -21.95
N SER A 185 2.47 -12.03 -21.86
CA SER A 185 2.07 -10.69 -21.40
C SER A 185 0.85 -10.73 -20.49
N VAL A 186 0.74 -9.70 -19.64
CA VAL A 186 -0.39 -9.44 -18.74
C VAL A 186 -0.87 -8.02 -19.06
N ASP A 187 -2.18 -7.84 -19.30
CA ASP A 187 -2.85 -6.56 -19.55
C ASP A 187 -2.31 -5.69 -20.71
N ASN A 188 -1.32 -6.16 -21.47
CA ASN A 188 -0.72 -5.42 -22.58
C ASN A 188 -1.18 -5.94 -23.94
N VAL A 189 -2.25 -5.34 -24.45
CA VAL A 189 -2.87 -5.69 -25.73
C VAL A 189 -2.02 -5.27 -26.95
N ALA A 190 -1.14 -4.27 -26.79
CA ALA A 190 -0.31 -3.75 -27.89
C ALA A 190 0.69 -4.80 -28.43
N GLN A 191 1.06 -5.79 -27.63
CA GLN A 191 1.97 -6.87 -28.05
C GLN A 191 1.29 -7.96 -28.89
N LEU A 192 -0.03 -7.85 -29.10
CA LEU A 192 -0.84 -8.87 -29.76
C LEU A 192 -1.24 -8.54 -31.20
N GLU A 193 -0.81 -7.41 -31.76
CA GLU A 193 -1.23 -6.94 -33.09
C GLU A 193 -0.69 -7.81 -34.26
N ASP A 194 0.41 -8.56 -34.08
CA ASP A 194 1.04 -9.33 -35.16
C ASP A 194 0.63 -10.81 -35.25
N ASN A 195 -0.05 -11.38 -34.24
CA ASN A 195 -0.36 -12.82 -34.17
C ASN A 195 -1.86 -13.13 -34.32
N LEU A 196 -2.24 -13.62 -35.51
CA LEU A 196 -3.61 -14.05 -35.86
C LEU A 196 -4.08 -15.35 -35.14
N ALA A 197 -3.19 -16.07 -34.46
CA ALA A 197 -3.48 -17.35 -33.78
C ALA A 197 -3.19 -17.32 -32.27
N GLY A 198 -3.28 -16.14 -31.64
CA GLY A 198 -2.97 -15.98 -30.21
C GLY A 198 -4.03 -16.59 -29.29
N THR A 199 -3.58 -17.12 -28.15
CA THR A 199 -4.44 -17.62 -27.06
C THR A 199 -4.58 -16.56 -25.97
N ILE A 200 -5.80 -16.07 -25.74
CA ILE A 200 -6.12 -15.07 -24.71
C ILE A 200 -6.90 -15.74 -23.59
N VAL A 201 -6.45 -15.56 -22.35
CA VAL A 201 -7.15 -16.01 -21.15
C VAL A 201 -7.80 -14.81 -20.48
N LEU A 202 -9.13 -14.84 -20.34
CA LEU A 202 -9.93 -13.83 -19.65
C LEU A 202 -10.48 -14.41 -18.35
N SER A 203 -10.25 -13.72 -17.23
CA SER A 203 -10.80 -14.11 -15.93
C SER A 203 -11.37 -12.89 -15.20
N GLY A 204 -12.68 -12.85 -15.02
CA GLY A 204 -13.36 -11.72 -14.40
C GLY A 204 -14.89 -11.90 -14.30
N PRO A 205 -15.62 -10.88 -13.81
CA PRO A 205 -17.08 -10.84 -13.86
C PRO A 205 -17.58 -10.63 -15.30
N GLU A 206 -18.88 -10.82 -15.53
CA GLU A 206 -19.51 -10.66 -16.85
C GLU A 206 -19.25 -9.28 -17.48
N SER A 207 -19.30 -8.20 -16.70
CA SER A 207 -19.07 -6.84 -17.18
C SER A 207 -17.66 -6.66 -17.78
N PHE A 208 -16.65 -7.19 -17.10
CA PHE A 208 -15.26 -7.20 -17.55
C PHE A 208 -15.07 -8.08 -18.80
N ILE A 209 -15.73 -9.24 -18.84
CA ILE A 209 -15.67 -10.14 -19.99
C ILE A 209 -16.29 -9.48 -21.24
N ARG A 210 -17.44 -8.82 -21.08
CA ARG A 210 -18.14 -8.12 -22.18
C ARG A 210 -17.30 -6.97 -22.76
N SER A 211 -16.59 -6.20 -21.93
CA SER A 211 -15.77 -5.09 -22.43
C SER A 211 -14.66 -5.58 -23.37
N TRP A 212 -13.97 -6.66 -23.00
CA TRP A 212 -12.81 -7.14 -23.74
C TRP A 212 -13.15 -7.95 -25.01
N ILE A 213 -14.23 -8.74 -25.00
CA ILE A 213 -14.60 -9.53 -26.18
C ILE A 213 -15.04 -8.63 -27.35
N SER A 214 -15.56 -7.45 -27.06
CA SER A 214 -16.03 -6.49 -28.08
C SER A 214 -14.90 -5.86 -28.90
N GLU A 215 -13.66 -5.86 -28.41
CA GLU A 215 -12.53 -5.12 -28.99
C GLU A 215 -11.68 -5.94 -29.98
N VAL A 216 -11.69 -7.28 -29.88
CA VAL A 216 -10.74 -8.13 -30.62
C VAL A 216 -11.44 -9.29 -31.33
N SER A 217 -11.49 -9.23 -32.66
CA SER A 217 -12.01 -10.32 -33.51
C SER A 217 -10.85 -11.17 -34.06
N LEU A 218 -11.03 -12.50 -34.09
CA LEU A 218 -10.12 -13.52 -34.67
C LEU A 218 -9.08 -14.22 -33.75
N LYS A 219 -9.32 -14.37 -32.44
CA LYS A 219 -8.41 -15.10 -31.52
C LYS A 219 -9.10 -16.21 -30.75
N THR A 220 -8.31 -17.15 -30.21
CA THR A 220 -8.84 -18.23 -29.35
C THR A 220 -8.96 -17.70 -27.93
N TRP A 221 -10.19 -17.62 -27.44
CA TRP A 221 -10.48 -17.14 -26.09
C TRP A 221 -10.71 -18.30 -25.14
N VAL A 222 -10.09 -18.24 -23.96
CA VAL A 222 -10.39 -19.11 -22.81
C VAL A 222 -10.95 -18.22 -21.72
N VAL A 223 -12.26 -18.34 -21.46
CA VAL A 223 -13.00 -17.45 -20.57
C VAL A 223 -13.36 -18.17 -19.28
N ILE A 224 -13.04 -17.52 -18.16
CA ILE A 224 -13.20 -18.01 -16.79
C ILE A 224 -14.10 -17.01 -16.05
N PRO A 225 -15.43 -17.18 -16.09
CA PRO A 225 -16.35 -16.32 -15.35
C PRO A 225 -16.18 -16.55 -13.85
N LEU A 226 -15.76 -15.52 -13.13
CA LEU A 226 -15.56 -15.58 -11.67
C LEU A 226 -16.88 -15.53 -10.90
N ASP A 227 -17.91 -14.94 -11.49
CA ASP A 227 -19.27 -14.74 -10.98
C ASP A 227 -20.27 -15.84 -11.41
N ASP A 228 -19.81 -16.87 -12.13
CA ASP A 228 -20.63 -17.96 -12.67
C ASP A 228 -21.74 -17.49 -13.63
N SER A 229 -21.57 -16.31 -14.24
CA SER A 229 -22.47 -15.77 -15.25
C SER A 229 -22.37 -16.53 -16.57
N ASP A 230 -23.51 -16.70 -17.25
CA ASP A 230 -23.58 -17.36 -18.55
C ASP A 230 -23.18 -16.39 -19.67
N VAL A 231 -21.91 -16.44 -20.06
CA VAL A 231 -21.33 -15.59 -21.12
C VAL A 231 -21.24 -16.29 -22.47
N ALA A 232 -21.95 -17.41 -22.65
CA ALA A 232 -21.90 -18.20 -23.88
C ALA A 232 -22.41 -17.44 -25.12
N ASP A 233 -23.31 -16.47 -24.93
CA ASP A 233 -23.89 -15.61 -25.96
C ASP A 233 -22.83 -14.73 -26.64
N ILE A 234 -21.96 -14.08 -25.87
CA ILE A 234 -20.98 -13.08 -26.36
C ILE A 234 -19.78 -13.72 -27.05
N LEU A 235 -19.47 -14.96 -26.70
CA LEU A 235 -18.23 -15.61 -27.11
C LEU A 235 -18.13 -15.83 -28.63
N PRO A 236 -16.96 -15.64 -29.26
CA PRO A 236 -16.77 -16.01 -30.66
C PRO A 236 -16.68 -17.54 -30.84
N PRO A 237 -16.97 -18.08 -32.04
CA PRO A 237 -16.83 -19.52 -32.31
C PRO A 237 -15.38 -19.97 -32.13
N GLY A 238 -15.19 -21.19 -31.61
CA GLY A 238 -13.88 -21.76 -31.30
C GLY A 238 -13.33 -21.43 -29.91
N SER A 239 -13.97 -20.53 -29.17
CA SER A 239 -13.63 -20.20 -27.78
C SER A 239 -14.04 -21.28 -26.78
N PHE A 240 -13.43 -21.22 -25.59
CA PHE A 240 -13.64 -22.12 -24.48
C PHE A 240 -14.18 -21.37 -23.27
N ILE A 241 -15.17 -21.95 -22.59
CA ILE A 241 -15.76 -21.42 -21.37
C ILE A 241 -15.72 -22.46 -20.26
N LEU A 242 -15.30 -22.04 -19.07
CA LEU A 242 -15.39 -22.85 -17.86
C LEU A 242 -16.72 -22.55 -17.15
N ALA A 243 -17.57 -23.57 -16.96
CA ALA A 243 -18.83 -23.42 -16.24
C ALA A 243 -19.04 -24.55 -15.22
N PRO A 244 -19.61 -24.26 -14.04
CA PRO A 244 -19.95 -25.27 -13.05
C PRO A 244 -21.20 -26.07 -13.45
N GLU A 245 -21.41 -27.24 -12.83
CA GLU A 245 -22.71 -27.90 -12.87
C GLU A 245 -23.75 -27.03 -12.16
N THR A 246 -24.80 -26.62 -12.87
CA THR A 246 -25.92 -25.86 -12.31
C THR A 246 -27.15 -26.75 -12.10
N ARG A 247 -27.92 -26.47 -11.06
CA ARG A 247 -29.23 -27.07 -10.82
C ARG A 247 -30.31 -26.01 -10.81
N ILE A 248 -31.47 -26.38 -11.34
CA ILE A 248 -32.66 -25.54 -11.28
C ILE A 248 -33.28 -25.80 -9.91
N LEU A 249 -33.35 -24.75 -9.09
CA LEU A 249 -34.12 -24.79 -7.85
C LEU A 249 -35.49 -24.19 -8.12
N GLN A 250 -36.52 -24.92 -7.72
CA GLN A 250 -37.87 -24.37 -7.62
C GLN A 250 -38.03 -23.82 -6.20
N PRO A 251 -38.31 -22.51 -6.02
CA PRO A 251 -38.73 -21.97 -4.74
C PRO A 251 -39.95 -22.73 -4.23
N ALA A 252 -40.02 -22.98 -2.91
CA ALA A 252 -41.05 -23.82 -2.32
C ALA A 252 -42.50 -23.29 -2.51
N ASP A 253 -42.65 -22.02 -2.89
CA ASP A 253 -43.93 -21.30 -2.95
C ASP A 253 -44.34 -20.83 -4.36
N SER A 254 -43.63 -21.20 -5.43
CA SER A 254 -43.93 -20.76 -6.81
C SER A 254 -44.42 -21.90 -7.71
N GLU A 255 -45.65 -21.78 -8.23
CA GLU A 255 -46.24 -22.71 -9.21
C GLU A 255 -45.87 -22.37 -10.68
N SER A 256 -45.12 -21.28 -10.91
CA SER A 256 -44.72 -20.77 -12.23
C SER A 256 -43.40 -21.38 -12.72
N GLU A 257 -43.37 -21.91 -13.96
CA GLU A 257 -42.13 -22.37 -14.61
C GLU A 257 -41.16 -21.22 -14.97
N GLU A 258 -41.61 -19.97 -14.94
CA GLU A 258 -40.80 -18.78 -15.27
C GLU A 258 -39.85 -18.34 -14.14
N ASP A 259 -40.03 -18.81 -12.90
CA ASP A 259 -39.20 -18.42 -11.73
C ASP A 259 -38.05 -19.41 -11.44
N GLN A 260 -37.61 -20.17 -12.45
CA GLN A 260 -36.54 -21.16 -12.32
C GLN A 260 -35.17 -20.51 -12.12
N ILE A 261 -34.68 -20.52 -10.88
CA ILE A 261 -33.34 -20.01 -10.54
C ILE A 261 -32.31 -21.13 -10.73
N ARG A 262 -31.31 -20.90 -11.57
CA ARG A 262 -30.16 -21.80 -11.75
C ARG A 262 -29.11 -21.49 -10.71
N ILE A 263 -28.86 -22.42 -9.80
CA ILE A 263 -27.82 -22.30 -8.77
C ILE A 263 -26.66 -23.27 -9.09
N PRO A 264 -25.41 -22.78 -9.11
CA PRO A 264 -24.24 -23.66 -9.19
C PRO A 264 -24.17 -24.62 -7.99
N VAL A 265 -24.01 -25.92 -8.25
CA VAL A 265 -23.79 -26.93 -7.20
C VAL A 265 -22.60 -26.59 -6.28
N PRO A 266 -21.46 -26.06 -6.79
CA PRO A 266 -20.38 -25.61 -5.92
C PRO A 266 -20.79 -24.53 -4.91
N MET A 267 -21.72 -23.65 -5.27
CA MET A 267 -22.26 -22.62 -4.37
C MET A 267 -23.09 -23.25 -3.25
N ILE A 268 -23.95 -24.23 -3.60
CA ILE A 268 -24.73 -25.02 -2.63
C ILE A 268 -23.81 -25.70 -1.62
N THR A 269 -22.70 -26.29 -2.06
CA THR A 269 -21.75 -26.92 -1.15
C THR A 269 -20.99 -25.90 -0.30
N SER A 270 -20.57 -24.76 -0.88
CA SER A 270 -19.78 -23.76 -0.14
C SER A 270 -20.54 -23.16 1.03
N LEU A 271 -21.81 -22.79 0.82
CA LEU A 271 -22.69 -22.25 1.87
C LEU A 271 -23.35 -23.35 2.70
N GLY A 272 -23.67 -24.49 2.10
CA GLY A 272 -24.33 -25.59 2.78
C GLY A 272 -23.45 -26.28 3.82
N GLN A 273 -22.13 -26.39 3.62
CA GLN A 273 -21.21 -26.96 4.61
C GLN A 273 -21.28 -26.26 5.97
N PRO A 274 -21.06 -24.92 6.07
CA PRO A 274 -21.16 -24.22 7.34
C PRO A 274 -22.60 -24.18 7.87
N LEU A 275 -23.63 -24.05 7.02
CA LEU A 275 -25.03 -24.03 7.47
C LEU A 275 -25.46 -25.37 8.11
N VAL A 276 -25.14 -26.50 7.48
CA VAL A 276 -25.40 -27.83 8.04
C VAL A 276 -24.55 -28.05 9.28
N GLY A 277 -23.29 -27.62 9.29
CA GLY A 277 -22.43 -27.70 10.48
C GLY A 277 -22.99 -26.93 11.68
N ILE A 278 -23.51 -25.72 11.46
CA ILE A 278 -24.19 -24.92 12.50
C ILE A 278 -25.42 -25.66 13.02
N ALA A 279 -26.23 -26.25 12.14
CA ALA A 279 -27.41 -27.02 12.53
C ALA A 279 -27.04 -28.30 13.31
N GLU A 280 -25.98 -29.01 12.92
CA GLU A 280 -25.46 -30.17 13.65
C GLU A 280 -24.93 -29.79 15.04
N LEU A 281 -24.21 -28.67 15.14
CA LEU A 281 -23.77 -28.13 16.43
C LEU A 281 -24.99 -27.80 17.30
N LEU A 282 -26.00 -27.11 16.76
CA LEU A 282 -27.22 -26.78 17.49
C LEU A 282 -27.96 -28.03 17.99
N LEU A 283 -28.04 -29.07 17.16
CA LEU A 283 -28.59 -30.37 17.55
C LEU A 283 -27.79 -31.02 18.69
N SER A 284 -26.45 -30.94 18.64
CA SER A 284 -25.57 -31.48 19.68
C SER A 284 -25.69 -30.72 21.01
N LEU A 285 -25.91 -29.40 20.95
CA LEU A 285 -26.10 -28.54 22.13
C LEU A 285 -27.45 -28.79 22.81
N LYS A 286 -28.49 -29.16 22.04
CA LYS A 286 -29.78 -29.57 22.59
C LYS A 286 -29.64 -30.84 23.42
N GLY A 287 -28.86 -31.83 22.95
CA GLY A 287 -28.70 -33.12 23.64
C GLY A 287 -30.00 -33.95 23.72
N PRO A 288 -29.93 -35.22 24.13
CA PRO A 288 -31.08 -36.14 24.08
C PRO A 288 -32.17 -35.90 25.17
N ASN A 289 -31.90 -35.07 26.19
CA ASN A 289 -32.77 -34.92 27.38
C ASN A 289 -33.49 -33.55 27.48
N CYS A 290 -33.46 -32.75 26.42
CA CYS A 290 -33.90 -31.36 26.44
C CYS A 290 -35.29 -31.26 25.78
N SER A 291 -36.33 -31.54 26.57
CA SER A 291 -37.75 -31.44 26.20
C SER A 291 -38.40 -30.27 26.95
N GLU A 292 -38.64 -29.18 26.21
CA GLU A 292 -39.52 -28.04 26.50
C GLU A 292 -39.01 -26.84 27.34
N SER A 293 -38.00 -26.94 28.22
CA SER A 293 -37.50 -25.76 28.96
C SER A 293 -36.01 -25.82 29.29
N CYS A 294 -35.16 -25.57 28.31
CA CYS A 294 -33.74 -25.85 28.38
C CYS A 294 -32.97 -24.63 27.89
N THR A 295 -32.14 -24.06 28.75
CA THR A 295 -31.30 -22.92 28.40
C THR A 295 -30.12 -23.44 27.59
N LEU A 296 -30.11 -23.15 26.28
CA LEU A 296 -28.98 -23.46 25.41
C LEU A 296 -27.75 -22.66 25.87
N PRO A 297 -26.54 -23.25 25.89
CA PRO A 297 -25.30 -22.51 26.15
C PRO A 297 -25.04 -21.49 25.04
N ALA A 298 -24.12 -20.54 25.28
CA ALA A 298 -23.68 -19.63 24.23
C ALA A 298 -23.11 -20.40 23.03
N PHE A 299 -23.45 -19.97 21.82
CA PHE A 299 -22.99 -20.60 20.59
C PHE A 299 -21.50 -20.28 20.35
N ASP A 300 -20.67 -21.31 20.13
CA ASP A 300 -19.25 -21.14 19.79
C ASP A 300 -18.98 -21.66 18.38
N ALA A 301 -18.66 -20.73 17.47
CA ALA A 301 -18.33 -21.04 16.08
C ALA A 301 -17.11 -21.98 15.93
N LYS A 302 -16.21 -22.04 16.93
CA LYS A 302 -15.04 -22.93 16.89
C LYS A 302 -15.39 -24.41 17.03
N LEU A 303 -16.57 -24.71 17.56
CA LEU A 303 -17.06 -26.09 17.75
C LEU A 303 -17.87 -26.60 16.56
N VAL A 304 -18.06 -25.78 15.51
CA VAL A 304 -18.81 -26.18 14.32
C VAL A 304 -18.08 -27.33 13.61
N PRO A 305 -18.73 -28.50 13.42
CA PRO A 305 -18.12 -29.64 12.76
C PRO A 305 -17.87 -29.36 11.28
N SER A 306 -16.78 -29.92 10.74
CA SER A 306 -16.54 -29.91 9.29
C SER A 306 -17.40 -30.97 8.62
N VAL A 307 -18.36 -30.52 7.80
CA VAL A 307 -19.30 -31.39 7.07
C VAL A 307 -18.78 -31.62 5.65
N PRO A 308 -18.70 -32.88 5.15
CA PRO A 308 -18.27 -33.15 3.78
C PRO A 308 -19.34 -32.75 2.75
N SER A 309 -18.93 -32.35 1.55
CA SER A 309 -19.88 -31.90 0.50
C SER A 309 -20.92 -32.95 0.14
N SER A 310 -20.53 -34.23 0.14
CA SER A 310 -21.44 -35.34 -0.18
C SER A 310 -22.61 -35.43 0.79
N ARG A 311 -22.39 -35.11 2.08
CA ARG A 311 -23.42 -35.14 3.11
C ARG A 311 -24.40 -33.99 2.95
N VAL A 312 -23.90 -32.80 2.62
CA VAL A 312 -24.74 -31.63 2.31
C VAL A 312 -25.65 -31.94 1.13
N LEU A 313 -25.10 -32.49 0.05
CA LEU A 313 -25.87 -32.83 -1.15
C LEU A 313 -26.89 -33.93 -0.89
N GLU A 314 -26.55 -34.96 -0.11
CA GLU A 314 -27.48 -36.01 0.31
C GLU A 314 -28.64 -35.44 1.14
N LEU A 315 -28.37 -34.57 2.11
CA LEU A 315 -29.39 -33.93 2.95
C LEU A 315 -30.34 -33.04 2.15
N LEU A 316 -29.82 -32.36 1.13
CA LEU A 316 -30.61 -31.51 0.23
C LEU A 316 -31.31 -32.32 -0.90
N GLY A 317 -31.17 -33.65 -0.92
CA GLY A 317 -31.81 -34.50 -1.93
C GLY A 317 -31.20 -34.37 -3.34
N ILE A 318 -29.95 -33.94 -3.43
CA ILE A 318 -29.24 -33.76 -4.72
C ILE A 318 -28.46 -35.04 -5.03
N GLU A 319 -28.79 -35.71 -6.13
CA GLU A 319 -28.20 -37.00 -6.56
C GLU A 319 -26.69 -36.96 -6.89
N SER A 320 -26.03 -35.80 -6.78
CA SER A 320 -24.60 -35.64 -7.04
C SER A 320 -23.78 -35.88 -5.77
N GLN A 321 -22.79 -36.77 -5.84
CA GLN A 321 -21.88 -37.03 -4.70
C GLN A 321 -20.74 -36.02 -4.59
N ARG A 322 -20.41 -35.30 -5.69
CA ARG A 322 -19.30 -34.33 -5.76
C ARG A 322 -19.62 -33.17 -6.71
N THR A 323 -18.89 -32.07 -6.56
CA THR A 323 -18.98 -30.90 -7.43
C THR A 323 -18.28 -31.15 -8.75
N LYS A 324 -18.96 -30.83 -9.85
CA LYS A 324 -18.43 -30.99 -11.22
C LYS A 324 -18.31 -29.65 -11.91
N TRP A 325 -17.21 -29.51 -12.64
CA TRP A 325 -16.93 -28.36 -13.50
C TRP A 325 -16.70 -28.85 -14.93
N THR A 326 -17.20 -28.13 -15.92
CA THR A 326 -17.11 -28.54 -17.31
C THR A 326 -16.58 -27.40 -18.17
N VAL A 327 -15.65 -27.74 -19.07
CA VAL A 327 -15.15 -26.85 -20.10
C VAL A 327 -15.92 -27.12 -21.39
N PHE A 328 -16.60 -26.09 -21.89
CA PHE A 328 -17.36 -26.13 -23.13
C PHE A 328 -16.61 -25.39 -24.24
N GLN A 329 -16.76 -25.85 -25.48
CA GLN A 329 -16.35 -25.14 -26.68
C GLN A 329 -17.57 -24.55 -27.36
N LYS A 330 -17.48 -23.30 -27.82
CA LYS A 330 -18.48 -22.74 -28.74
C LYS A 330 -18.20 -23.24 -30.16
N THR A 331 -19.16 -23.93 -30.76
CA THR A 331 -19.05 -24.44 -32.14
C THR A 331 -19.58 -23.40 -33.13
N GLU A 332 -19.24 -23.51 -34.42
CA GLU A 332 -19.74 -22.58 -35.47
C GLU A 332 -21.27 -22.61 -35.66
N SER A 333 -21.96 -23.67 -35.20
CA SER A 333 -23.42 -23.66 -35.11
C SER A 333 -23.84 -22.87 -33.88
N GLU A 334 -24.47 -21.72 -34.11
CA GLU A 334 -24.66 -20.59 -33.18
C GLU A 334 -25.24 -20.90 -31.78
N GLU A 335 -25.78 -22.10 -31.52
CA GLU A 335 -26.45 -22.44 -30.25
C GLU A 335 -25.90 -23.67 -29.51
N THR A 336 -24.88 -24.37 -30.02
CA THR A 336 -24.44 -25.64 -29.39
C THR A 336 -23.06 -25.57 -28.73
N LEU A 337 -23.06 -25.58 -27.39
CA LEU A 337 -21.87 -25.77 -26.56
C LEU A 337 -21.46 -27.24 -26.56
N LYS A 338 -20.27 -27.54 -27.08
CA LYS A 338 -19.70 -28.89 -27.07
C LYS A 338 -18.86 -29.09 -25.82
N GLN A 339 -19.26 -30.05 -24.97
CA GLN A 339 -18.47 -30.45 -23.80
C GLN A 339 -17.14 -31.10 -24.22
N ILE A 340 -16.02 -30.56 -23.75
CA ILE A 340 -14.68 -31.09 -24.03
C ILE A 340 -14.14 -31.90 -22.85
N LEU A 341 -14.20 -31.30 -21.66
CA LEU A 341 -13.53 -31.83 -20.48
C LEU A 341 -14.36 -31.56 -19.24
N SER A 342 -14.38 -32.51 -18.30
CA SER A 342 -15.03 -32.33 -17.01
C SER A 342 -14.11 -32.71 -15.87
N TYR A 343 -14.26 -31.98 -14.77
CA TYR A 343 -13.46 -32.05 -13.57
C TYR A 343 -14.34 -32.32 -12.37
N GLU A 344 -13.85 -33.16 -11.47
CA GLU A 344 -14.38 -33.37 -10.12
C GLU A 344 -13.49 -32.62 -9.14
N VAL A 345 -14.09 -31.92 -8.18
CA VAL A 345 -13.35 -31.28 -7.10
C VAL A 345 -13.71 -31.99 -5.80
N ASP A 346 -12.68 -32.49 -5.11
CA ASP A 346 -12.81 -33.08 -3.78
C ASP A 346 -12.90 -31.97 -2.70
N ASP A 347 -13.34 -32.30 -1.49
CA ASP A 347 -13.48 -31.36 -0.34
C ASP A 347 -12.17 -30.63 0.04
N SER A 348 -11.02 -31.14 -0.39
CA SER A 348 -9.70 -30.51 -0.21
C SER A 348 -9.28 -29.57 -1.37
N ALA A 349 -10.23 -29.21 -2.24
CA ALA A 349 -10.00 -28.48 -3.49
C ALA A 349 -9.03 -29.17 -4.47
N GLN A 350 -8.81 -30.48 -4.31
CA GLN A 350 -8.03 -31.27 -5.27
C GLN A 350 -8.88 -31.62 -6.49
N ILE A 351 -8.30 -31.45 -7.67
CA ILE A 351 -9.00 -31.62 -8.95
C ILE A 351 -8.68 -32.98 -9.56
N ARG A 352 -9.72 -33.65 -10.05
CA ARG A 352 -9.62 -34.90 -10.81
C ARG A 352 -10.34 -34.77 -12.16
N PRO A 353 -9.66 -34.94 -13.31
CA PRO A 353 -10.34 -34.95 -14.61
C PRO A 353 -11.12 -36.26 -14.80
N LEU A 354 -12.42 -36.21 -15.08
CA LEU A 354 -13.25 -37.41 -15.31
C LEU A 354 -13.10 -37.96 -16.75
N LYS A 355 -12.96 -37.07 -17.73
CA LYS A 355 -12.82 -37.41 -19.15
C LYS A 355 -11.85 -36.44 -19.80
N GLY A 356 -10.70 -36.92 -20.25
CA GLY A 356 -9.70 -36.10 -20.92
C GLY A 356 -8.57 -36.94 -21.46
N LYS A 357 -7.90 -36.46 -22.52
CA LYS A 357 -6.65 -37.07 -22.98
C LYS A 357 -5.69 -37.16 -21.77
N PRO A 358 -4.96 -38.28 -21.59
CA PRO A 358 -3.94 -38.37 -20.55
C PRO A 358 -2.99 -37.18 -20.71
N ARG A 359 -2.48 -36.64 -19.59
CA ARG A 359 -1.45 -35.59 -19.62
C ARG A 359 -0.40 -36.02 -20.65
N PRO A 360 -0.08 -35.21 -21.65
CA PRO A 360 0.98 -35.54 -22.57
C PRO A 360 2.27 -35.73 -21.74
N ARG A 361 2.65 -37.00 -21.53
CA ARG A 361 3.78 -37.39 -20.67
C ARG A 361 5.10 -36.77 -21.15
N ASN A 362 5.10 -36.33 -22.42
CA ASN A 362 6.19 -35.73 -23.17
C ASN A 362 5.72 -34.52 -24.02
N GLN A 363 4.82 -33.67 -23.54
CA GLN A 363 4.96 -32.27 -23.97
C GLN A 363 6.13 -31.76 -23.15
N THR A 364 7.29 -31.87 -23.79
CA THR A 364 8.48 -31.07 -23.57
C THR A 364 8.22 -30.01 -22.52
N LYS A 365 8.98 -30.05 -21.41
CA LYS A 365 9.55 -28.83 -20.81
C LYS A 365 9.61 -27.81 -21.94
N VAL A 366 9.11 -26.59 -21.77
CA VAL A 366 9.51 -25.51 -22.67
C VAL A 366 11.03 -25.42 -22.56
N ILE A 367 11.71 -26.25 -23.34
CA ILE A 367 13.10 -26.23 -23.70
C ILE A 367 13.02 -25.12 -24.72
N CYS A 368 13.36 -23.91 -24.29
CA CYS A 368 13.82 -22.89 -25.22
C CYS A 368 14.83 -23.62 -26.11
N GLU A 369 14.46 -23.86 -27.35
CA GLU A 369 15.20 -24.76 -28.24
C GLU A 369 16.60 -24.17 -28.41
N ASP A 370 17.63 -24.95 -28.05
CA ASP A 370 19.04 -24.57 -28.20
C ASP A 370 19.38 -24.55 -29.71
N SER A 371 18.93 -23.52 -30.43
CA SER A 371 19.32 -23.28 -31.82
C SER A 371 20.45 -22.26 -31.90
N GLY A 372 21.55 -22.46 -31.17
CA GLY A 372 22.85 -21.80 -31.42
C GLY A 372 22.92 -20.25 -31.43
N GLN A 373 21.82 -19.55 -31.18
CA GLN A 373 21.70 -18.10 -31.13
C GLN A 373 20.61 -17.75 -30.11
N ALA A 374 21.03 -17.12 -29.01
CA ALA A 374 20.22 -16.43 -27.99
C ALA A 374 18.86 -17.08 -27.59
N THR A 375 18.87 -17.87 -26.52
CA THR A 375 17.67 -18.34 -25.83
C THR A 375 16.96 -17.19 -25.09
N THR A 376 16.04 -16.48 -25.73
CA THR A 376 15.09 -15.56 -25.07
C THR A 376 13.68 -16.14 -25.05
N CYS A 377 13.36 -16.94 -24.05
CA CYS A 377 11.96 -17.20 -23.69
C CYS A 377 11.44 -16.03 -22.83
N SER A 378 10.60 -15.16 -23.38
CA SER A 378 10.02 -14.02 -22.66
C SER A 378 8.79 -14.41 -21.82
N CYS A 379 8.90 -15.43 -20.98
CA CYS A 379 7.83 -15.78 -20.05
C CYS A 379 7.93 -14.88 -18.81
N ILE A 380 6.91 -14.06 -18.53
CA ILE A 380 6.88 -13.18 -17.34
C ILE A 380 6.86 -14.01 -16.06
N ASN A 381 6.17 -15.15 -16.11
CA ASN A 381 5.97 -15.98 -14.94
C ASN A 381 7.18 -16.85 -14.57
N LYS A 382 8.26 -16.93 -15.35
CA LYS A 382 9.46 -17.71 -14.97
C LYS A 382 10.62 -16.81 -14.55
N PRO A 383 11.34 -17.15 -13.47
CA PRO A 383 12.55 -16.42 -13.12
C PRO A 383 13.58 -16.56 -14.25
N ARG A 384 14.05 -15.43 -14.81
CA ARG A 384 15.11 -15.40 -15.83
C ARG A 384 16.33 -16.16 -15.32
N ILE A 385 16.68 -17.27 -15.96
CA ILE A 385 18.00 -17.89 -15.81
C ILE A 385 18.98 -16.94 -16.50
N ARG A 386 19.76 -16.18 -15.71
CA ARG A 386 20.76 -15.25 -16.23
C ARG A 386 21.88 -16.01 -16.94
N THR A 387 21.84 -16.05 -18.27
CA THR A 387 23.06 -16.21 -19.06
C THR A 387 23.92 -14.96 -18.91
N THR A 388 25.21 -15.18 -18.76
CA THR A 388 26.27 -14.21 -18.46
C THR A 388 26.64 -13.39 -19.70
N GLU A 389 25.66 -12.77 -20.35
CA GLU A 389 25.91 -11.75 -21.37
C GLU A 389 25.35 -10.40 -20.89
N PRO A 390 26.16 -9.32 -20.97
CA PRO A 390 25.66 -7.98 -20.67
C PRO A 390 24.55 -7.65 -21.68
N PRO A 391 23.41 -7.07 -21.23
CA PRO A 391 22.36 -6.67 -22.15
C PRO A 391 22.93 -5.68 -23.19
N ALA A 392 22.55 -5.91 -24.45
CA ALA A 392 22.85 -4.98 -25.53
C ALA A 392 22.34 -3.59 -25.15
N ALA A 393 23.15 -2.56 -25.43
CA ALA A 393 22.87 -1.17 -25.09
C ALA A 393 21.57 -0.67 -25.74
N GLY A 394 20.44 -0.87 -25.05
CA GLY A 394 19.21 -0.14 -25.27
C GLY A 394 19.39 1.30 -24.80
N ASN A 395 18.69 2.23 -25.45
CA ASN A 395 18.71 3.63 -25.04
C ASN A 395 18.11 3.74 -23.63
N TYR A 396 18.94 4.12 -22.66
CA TYR A 396 18.54 4.38 -21.28
C TYR A 396 17.63 5.63 -21.25
N GLU A 397 16.32 5.43 -21.18
CA GLU A 397 15.34 6.51 -21.11
C GLU A 397 14.79 6.64 -19.69
N VAL A 398 15.07 7.78 -19.04
CA VAL A 398 14.58 8.11 -17.70
C VAL A 398 13.37 9.01 -17.84
N PHE A 399 12.28 8.64 -17.17
CA PHE A 399 11.03 9.39 -17.16
C PHE A 399 10.76 9.98 -15.78
N VAL A 400 10.00 11.08 -15.74
CA VAL A 400 9.48 11.65 -14.48
C VAL A 400 8.17 10.96 -14.15
N LEU A 401 8.02 10.48 -12.91
CA LEU A 401 6.79 9.86 -12.44
C LEU A 401 5.67 10.90 -12.37
N ILE A 402 4.61 10.71 -13.16
CA ILE A 402 3.43 11.60 -13.21
C ILE A 402 2.40 11.14 -12.16
N ASP A 403 2.83 11.16 -10.89
CA ASP A 403 1.96 10.92 -9.74
C ASP A 403 1.65 12.23 -9.00
N ALA A 404 0.46 12.33 -8.40
CA ALA A 404 0.00 13.53 -7.71
C ALA A 404 0.98 14.01 -6.62
N TRP A 405 1.58 13.08 -5.87
CA TRP A 405 2.54 13.40 -4.82
C TRP A 405 3.90 13.89 -5.38
N CYS A 406 4.37 13.33 -6.51
CA CYS A 406 5.60 13.75 -7.18
C CYS A 406 5.50 15.19 -7.70
N ILE A 407 4.36 15.55 -8.29
CA ILE A 407 4.10 16.91 -8.78
C ILE A 407 4.19 17.91 -7.62
N ILE A 408 3.53 17.61 -6.50
CA ILE A 408 3.57 18.45 -5.29
C ILE A 408 5.02 18.63 -4.81
N PHE A 409 5.79 17.55 -4.74
CA PHE A 409 7.18 17.59 -4.28
C PHE A 409 8.09 18.40 -5.21
N LEU A 410 7.92 18.28 -6.52
CA LEU A 410 8.67 19.07 -7.50
C LEU A 410 8.37 20.57 -7.40
N VAL A 411 7.11 20.94 -7.15
CA VAL A 411 6.72 22.35 -6.92
C VAL A 411 7.42 22.90 -5.67
N PHE A 412 7.41 22.16 -4.57
CA PHE A 412 8.14 22.55 -3.36
C PHE A 412 9.65 22.62 -3.60
N ALA A 413 10.24 21.67 -4.33
CA ALA A 413 11.66 21.71 -4.65
C ALA A 413 12.04 22.95 -5.48
N ALA A 414 11.25 23.29 -6.50
CA ALA A 414 11.46 24.47 -7.34
C ALA A 414 11.32 25.78 -6.53
N PHE A 415 10.28 25.88 -5.69
CA PHE A 415 10.07 27.05 -4.84
C PHE A 415 11.20 27.22 -3.81
N GLY A 416 11.64 26.14 -3.18
CA GLY A 416 12.77 26.14 -2.26
C GLY A 416 14.08 26.57 -2.94
N ALA A 417 14.35 26.09 -4.15
CA ALA A 417 15.52 26.49 -4.93
C ALA A 417 15.51 27.98 -5.29
N LEU A 418 14.33 28.53 -5.62
CA LEU A 418 14.16 29.96 -5.89
C LEU A 418 14.42 30.81 -4.64
N LEU A 419 13.93 30.39 -3.47
CA LEU A 419 14.25 31.06 -2.20
C LEU A 419 15.76 31.03 -1.90
N CYS A 420 16.41 29.88 -2.10
CA CYS A 420 17.87 29.75 -1.97
C CYS A 420 18.62 30.70 -2.91
N LEU A 421 18.18 30.85 -4.16
CA LEU A 421 18.77 31.78 -5.12
C LEU A 421 18.65 33.23 -4.66
N CYS A 422 17.48 33.65 -4.19
CA CYS A 422 17.26 35.00 -3.65
C CYS A 422 18.20 35.29 -2.47
N VAL A 423 18.31 34.35 -1.53
CA VAL A 423 19.23 34.48 -0.38
C VAL A 423 20.69 34.51 -0.84
N ALA A 424 21.08 33.67 -1.81
CA ALA A 424 22.43 33.65 -2.36
C ALA A 424 22.79 34.97 -3.06
N LEU A 425 21.89 35.54 -3.85
CA LEU A 425 22.08 36.85 -4.50
C LEU A 425 22.21 37.96 -3.47
N PHE A 426 21.38 37.95 -2.42
CA PHE A 426 21.49 38.92 -1.33
C PHE A 426 22.85 38.83 -0.62
N VAL A 427 23.27 37.62 -0.23
CA VAL A 427 24.55 37.39 0.44
C VAL A 427 25.71 37.75 -0.49
N GLY A 428 25.66 37.38 -1.77
CA GLY A 428 26.69 37.67 -2.76
C GLY A 428 26.82 39.18 -3.06
N TYR A 429 25.69 39.88 -3.24
CA TYR A 429 25.67 41.33 -3.38
C TYR A 429 26.33 42.02 -2.18
N ARG A 430 25.98 41.59 -0.97
CA ARG A 430 26.58 42.11 0.27
C ARG A 430 28.08 41.83 0.38
N CYS A 431 28.56 40.71 -0.16
CA CYS A 431 30.00 40.43 -0.21
C CYS A 431 30.77 41.38 -1.15
N ILE A 432 30.12 41.87 -2.22
CA ILE A 432 30.75 42.75 -3.22
C ILE A 432 30.74 44.22 -2.74
N VAL A 433 29.70 44.63 -2.02
CA VAL A 433 29.52 46.02 -1.56
C VAL A 433 30.35 46.36 -0.31
N ASP A 434 31.18 45.43 0.19
CA ASP A 434 32.15 45.64 1.28
C ASP A 434 31.56 46.19 2.60
N GLU A 435 30.28 45.93 2.88
CA GLU A 435 29.77 46.04 4.25
C GLU A 435 30.20 44.78 5.02
N PHE A 436 31.35 44.89 5.71
CA PHE A 436 32.00 43.86 6.52
C PHE A 436 31.01 42.91 7.21
N MET A 437 30.79 41.72 6.63
CA MET A 437 30.22 40.60 7.36
C MET A 437 31.34 39.96 8.21
N ASP A 438 31.22 40.01 9.53
CA ASP A 438 32.20 39.52 10.51
C ASP A 438 32.49 37.99 10.47
N GLY A 439 31.99 37.26 9.47
CA GLY A 439 32.17 35.81 9.33
C GLY A 439 32.43 35.37 7.90
N ASN A 440 32.87 34.12 7.71
CA ASN A 440 33.22 33.58 6.39
C ASN A 440 31.97 33.50 5.46
N PRO A 441 31.86 34.36 4.44
CA PRO A 441 30.70 34.37 3.53
C PRO A 441 30.70 33.17 2.59
N VAL A 442 31.88 32.71 2.17
CA VAL A 442 32.06 31.59 1.23
C VAL A 442 31.41 30.34 1.79
N LEU A 443 31.60 30.05 3.08
CA LEU A 443 30.97 28.88 3.69
C LEU A 443 29.44 28.98 3.74
N THR A 444 28.86 30.19 3.81
CA THR A 444 27.41 30.39 3.73
C THR A 444 26.89 30.13 2.33
N LEU A 445 27.63 30.56 1.29
CA LEU A 445 27.30 30.24 -0.11
C LEU A 445 27.40 28.74 -0.38
N VAL A 446 28.44 28.07 0.12
CA VAL A 446 28.61 26.61 0.02
C VAL A 446 27.49 25.87 0.77
N LEU A 447 27.04 26.39 1.92
CA LEU A 447 25.87 25.85 2.63
C LEU A 447 24.59 25.98 1.80
N ILE A 448 24.37 27.10 1.11
CA ILE A 448 23.22 27.25 0.20
C ILE A 448 23.29 26.25 -0.96
N VAL A 449 24.46 26.07 -1.56
CA VAL A 449 24.68 25.04 -2.61
C VAL A 449 24.37 23.64 -2.06
N GLY A 450 24.79 23.33 -0.83
CA GLY A 450 24.45 22.09 -0.16
C GLY A 450 22.94 21.90 0.03
N THR A 451 22.22 22.95 0.45
CA THR A 451 20.76 22.91 0.58
C THR A 451 20.06 22.73 -0.77
N VAL A 452 20.56 23.34 -1.84
CA VAL A 452 20.05 23.13 -3.21
C VAL A 452 20.31 21.69 -3.68
N SER A 453 21.47 21.11 -3.37
CA SER A 453 21.77 19.70 -3.65
C SER A 453 20.83 18.74 -2.88
N MET A 454 20.46 19.09 -1.64
CA MET A 454 19.47 18.35 -0.87
C MET A 454 18.08 18.40 -1.50
N LEU A 455 17.64 19.57 -2.00
CA LEU A 455 16.41 19.69 -2.79
C LEU A 455 16.50 18.93 -4.13
N GLY A 456 17.67 18.95 -4.79
CA GLY A 456 17.92 18.20 -6.02
C GLY A 456 17.82 16.69 -5.83
N SER A 457 18.18 16.18 -4.64
CA SER A 457 18.00 14.76 -4.31
C SER A 457 16.53 14.34 -4.36
N VAL A 458 15.59 15.21 -4.02
CA VAL A 458 14.14 14.94 -4.14
C VAL A 458 13.74 14.68 -5.59
N VAL A 459 14.34 15.40 -6.55
CA VAL A 459 14.08 15.19 -7.98
C VAL A 459 14.46 13.78 -8.40
N VAL A 460 15.58 13.25 -7.90
CA VAL A 460 16.02 11.86 -8.17
C VAL A 460 15.01 10.83 -7.67
N PHE A 461 14.30 11.11 -6.58
CA PHE A 461 13.20 10.26 -6.07
C PHE A 461 11.96 10.27 -6.98
N CYS A 462 11.74 11.33 -7.75
CA CYS A 462 10.63 11.43 -8.69
C CYS A 462 10.92 10.80 -10.06
N LEU A 463 12.13 10.26 -10.29
CA LEU A 463 12.50 9.60 -11.55
C LEU A 463 12.16 8.12 -11.53
N VAL A 464 11.82 7.56 -12.71
CA VAL A 464 11.55 6.14 -12.97
C VAL A 464 12.25 5.73 -14.27
N ASP A 465 12.62 4.45 -14.36
CA ASP A 465 13.36 3.84 -15.46
C ASP A 465 12.62 2.57 -15.93
N ASN A 466 12.72 2.27 -17.24
CA ASN A 466 11.99 1.21 -17.93
C ASN A 466 12.68 -0.17 -17.89
N GLU A 467 14.02 -0.23 -17.79
CA GLU A 467 14.73 -1.51 -17.95
C GLU A 467 15.47 -2.00 -16.69
N ASP A 468 15.95 -1.12 -15.78
CA ASP A 468 16.61 -1.53 -14.52
C ASP A 468 16.51 -0.48 -13.39
N GLN A 469 15.50 -0.60 -12.52
CA GLN A 469 15.30 0.30 -11.37
C GLN A 469 16.45 0.30 -10.34
N GLU A 470 17.36 -0.68 -10.40
CA GLU A 470 18.46 -0.84 -9.45
C GLU A 470 19.46 0.32 -9.48
N VAL A 471 19.89 0.76 -10.67
CA VAL A 471 20.88 1.85 -10.80
C VAL A 471 20.29 3.15 -10.26
N LEU A 472 19.04 3.44 -10.62
CA LEU A 472 18.34 4.63 -10.15
C LEU A 472 18.13 4.61 -8.63
N ASN A 473 17.78 3.47 -8.05
CA ASN A 473 17.60 3.32 -6.60
C ASN A 473 18.93 3.50 -5.84
N LYS A 474 20.07 3.05 -6.38
CA LYS A 474 21.39 3.37 -5.83
C LYS A 474 21.65 4.88 -5.84
N TRP A 475 21.29 5.57 -6.92
CA TRP A 475 21.40 7.03 -7.02
C TRP A 475 20.50 7.77 -6.02
N LYS A 476 19.26 7.32 -5.79
CA LYS A 476 18.36 7.87 -4.77
C LYS A 476 19.01 7.82 -3.37
N ILE A 477 19.51 6.65 -2.98
CA ILE A 477 20.18 6.44 -1.68
C ILE A 477 21.45 7.28 -1.58
N PHE A 478 22.29 7.24 -2.61
CA PHE A 478 23.56 7.97 -2.65
C PHE A 478 23.33 9.48 -2.54
N SER A 479 22.44 10.04 -3.36
CA SER A 479 22.14 11.46 -3.40
C SER A 479 21.62 11.95 -2.05
N ALA A 480 20.62 11.28 -1.48
CA ALA A 480 20.01 11.67 -0.20
C ALA A 480 20.99 11.65 0.97
N THR A 481 21.81 10.60 1.07
CA THR A 481 22.73 10.43 2.20
C THR A 481 23.91 11.39 2.12
N VAL A 482 24.47 11.59 0.93
CA VAL A 482 25.60 12.51 0.69
C VAL A 482 25.17 13.97 0.83
N SER A 483 24.02 14.37 0.27
CA SER A 483 23.57 15.76 0.37
C SER A 483 23.31 16.18 1.82
N THR A 484 22.71 15.29 2.61
CA THR A 484 22.45 15.50 4.03
C THR A 484 23.76 15.61 4.82
N GLY A 485 24.67 14.65 4.62
CA GLY A 485 25.96 14.63 5.31
C GLY A 485 26.80 15.87 5.00
N PHE A 486 26.77 16.33 3.75
CA PHE A 486 27.47 17.56 3.34
C PHE A 486 26.96 18.79 4.09
N VAL A 487 25.65 18.98 4.16
CA VAL A 487 25.05 20.13 4.86
C VAL A 487 25.36 20.08 6.35
N PHE A 488 25.18 18.94 7.01
CA PHE A 488 25.48 18.81 8.44
C PHE A 488 26.96 19.02 8.73
N SER A 489 27.85 18.53 7.88
CA SER A 489 29.30 18.75 8.01
C SER A 489 29.67 20.23 7.94
N LEU A 490 29.06 21.00 7.03
CA LEU A 490 29.29 22.45 6.90
C LEU A 490 28.79 23.22 8.13
N MET A 491 27.58 22.91 8.59
CA MET A 491 27.00 23.54 9.78
C MET A 491 27.82 23.22 11.05
N LEU A 492 28.27 21.97 11.17
CA LEU A 492 29.07 21.50 12.29
C LEU A 492 30.44 22.17 12.31
N ALA A 493 31.15 22.20 11.19
CA ALA A 493 32.44 22.90 11.08
C ALA A 493 32.29 24.38 11.46
N ARG A 494 31.22 25.05 11.02
CA ARG A 494 30.97 26.44 11.40
C ARG A 494 30.69 26.63 12.88
N SER A 495 29.94 25.71 13.48
CA SER A 495 29.63 25.73 14.91
C SER A 495 30.89 25.51 15.76
N PHE A 496 31.79 24.60 15.37
CA PHE A 496 33.08 24.37 16.04
C PHE A 496 33.99 25.59 16.02
N PHE A 497 34.14 26.23 14.87
CA PHE A 497 34.98 27.44 14.78
C PHE A 497 34.42 28.61 15.57
N LEU A 498 33.09 28.75 15.62
CA LEU A 498 32.46 29.75 16.49
C LEU A 498 32.74 29.44 17.97
N ALA A 499 32.66 28.18 18.38
CA ALA A 499 32.97 27.74 19.75
C ALA A 499 34.44 28.03 20.13
N PHE A 500 35.39 27.64 19.29
CA PHE A 500 36.82 27.87 19.57
C PHE A 500 37.21 29.34 19.59
N SER A 501 36.50 30.20 18.86
CA SER A 501 36.75 31.64 18.84
C SER A 501 36.55 32.35 20.18
N THR A 502 35.91 31.71 21.17
CA THR A 502 35.57 32.32 22.46
C THR A 502 36.49 31.94 23.62
N LYS A 503 37.22 30.82 23.53
CA LYS A 503 38.05 30.29 24.62
C LYS A 503 39.55 30.64 24.52
N GLY A 504 39.95 31.49 23.58
CA GLY A 504 41.32 32.05 23.52
C GLY A 504 42.46 31.08 23.14
N VAL A 505 42.15 29.82 22.79
CA VAL A 505 43.17 28.80 22.43
C VAL A 505 43.65 28.94 20.97
N PHE A 506 42.85 29.56 20.11
CA PHE A 506 43.26 29.97 18.76
C PHE A 506 43.03 31.49 18.59
N SER A 507 43.97 32.15 17.93
CA SER A 507 44.01 33.59 17.62
C SER A 507 42.65 34.18 17.20
N SER A 508 42.46 35.48 17.44
CA SER A 508 41.24 36.26 17.13
C SER A 508 40.73 36.15 15.67
N HIS A 509 41.60 35.69 14.76
CA HIS A 509 41.30 35.40 13.36
C HIS A 509 40.88 33.94 13.14
N ILE A 510 39.63 33.76 12.69
CA ILE A 510 39.09 32.48 12.24
C ILE A 510 39.78 32.10 10.92
N ASN A 511 40.60 31.05 10.93
CA ASN A 511 41.25 30.56 9.72
C ASN A 511 40.23 29.77 8.86
N GLY A 512 39.72 30.40 7.80
CA GLY A 512 38.77 29.80 6.88
C GLY A 512 39.28 28.53 6.19
N TYR A 513 40.60 28.40 5.99
CA TYR A 513 41.21 27.19 5.43
C TYR A 513 41.04 25.99 6.36
N LEU A 514 41.30 26.17 7.67
CA LEU A 514 41.16 25.10 8.65
C LEU A 514 39.68 24.68 8.80
N GLN A 515 38.76 25.64 8.70
CA GLN A 515 37.32 25.38 8.69
C GLN A 515 36.87 24.58 7.47
N ALA A 516 37.39 24.87 6.29
CA ALA A 516 37.11 24.10 5.07
C ALA A 516 37.71 22.67 5.15
N VAL A 517 38.94 22.53 5.66
CA VAL A 517 39.58 21.21 5.85
C VAL A 517 38.78 20.36 6.82
N MET A 518 38.30 20.93 7.92
CA MET A 518 37.44 20.22 8.87
C MET A 518 36.14 19.76 8.21
N ALA A 519 35.44 20.65 7.49
CA ALA A 519 34.21 20.30 6.79
C ALA A 519 34.44 19.18 5.74
N PHE A 520 35.57 19.22 5.04
CA PHE A 520 35.97 18.19 4.09
C PHE A 520 36.13 16.81 4.76
N PHE A 521 36.90 16.70 5.84
CA PHE A 521 37.11 15.41 6.51
C PHE A 521 35.85 14.84 7.15
N VAL A 522 35.00 15.69 7.74
CA VAL A 522 33.71 15.25 8.29
C VAL A 522 32.80 14.74 7.17
N ASN A 523 32.74 15.43 6.04
CA ASN A 523 31.95 14.99 4.89
C ASN A 523 32.54 13.74 4.20
N ALA A 524 33.86 13.59 4.18
CA ALA A 524 34.54 12.47 3.53
C ALA A 524 34.13 11.12 4.11
N VAL A 525 33.79 11.06 5.41
CA VAL A 525 33.29 9.84 6.04
C VAL A 525 31.95 9.42 5.46
N GLN A 526 30.98 10.34 5.36
CA GLN A 526 29.68 10.03 4.75
C GLN A 526 29.84 9.68 3.27
N LEU A 527 30.67 10.43 2.55
CA LEU A 527 30.96 10.18 1.14
C LEU A 527 31.53 8.77 0.95
N ALA A 528 32.50 8.35 1.78
CA ALA A 528 33.08 7.02 1.72
C ALA A 528 32.05 5.92 2.00
N ILE A 529 31.20 6.08 3.03
CA ILE A 529 30.14 5.12 3.35
C ILE A 529 29.18 4.97 2.16
N SER A 530 28.70 6.10 1.62
CA SER A 530 27.76 6.10 0.48
C SER A 530 28.39 5.57 -0.80
N THR A 531 29.67 5.87 -1.08
CA THR A 531 30.40 5.34 -2.25
C THR A 531 30.64 3.83 -2.13
N VAL A 532 31.03 3.33 -0.96
CA VAL A 532 31.19 1.88 -0.74
C VAL A 532 29.86 1.17 -0.96
N PHE A 533 28.76 1.71 -0.42
CA PHE A 533 27.43 1.15 -0.67
C PHE A 533 27.10 1.14 -2.18
N PHE A 534 27.34 2.25 -2.88
CA PHE A 534 27.05 2.38 -4.30
C PHE A 534 27.83 1.39 -5.18
N LEU A 535 29.10 1.12 -4.84
CA LEU A 535 29.98 0.24 -5.62
C LEU A 535 29.82 -1.25 -5.29
N VAL A 536 29.50 -1.60 -4.04
CA VAL A 536 29.48 -3.00 -3.58
C VAL A 536 28.09 -3.61 -3.71
N ASN A 537 27.02 -2.82 -3.60
CA ASN A 537 25.67 -3.35 -3.66
C ASN A 537 25.23 -3.51 -5.11
N ASP A 538 25.30 -4.74 -5.66
CA ASP A 538 24.98 -4.99 -7.08
C ASP A 538 23.50 -5.35 -7.33
N SER A 539 22.76 -5.79 -6.32
CA SER A 539 21.35 -6.16 -6.43
C SER A 539 20.64 -6.05 -5.09
N ARG A 540 19.35 -5.66 -5.06
CA ARG A 540 18.49 -5.40 -3.89
C ARG A 540 18.48 -3.95 -3.36
N SER A 541 18.74 -2.96 -4.20
CA SER A 541 18.76 -1.56 -3.76
C SER A 541 17.36 -1.06 -3.36
N GLN A 542 16.31 -1.61 -3.95
CA GLN A 542 14.91 -1.34 -3.59
C GLN A 542 14.56 -1.90 -2.20
N ASP A 543 15.04 -3.10 -1.89
CA ASP A 543 14.85 -3.70 -0.55
C ASP A 543 15.56 -2.86 0.52
N VAL A 544 16.75 -2.35 0.22
CA VAL A 544 17.49 -1.48 1.16
C VAL A 544 16.71 -0.19 1.41
N LEU A 545 16.20 0.45 0.35
CA LEU A 545 15.48 1.72 0.43
C LEU A 545 14.17 1.59 1.23
N SER A 546 13.48 0.45 1.11
CA SER A 546 12.24 0.15 1.83
C SER A 546 12.46 -0.53 3.19
N SER A 547 13.69 -0.90 3.55
CA SER A 547 14.05 -1.57 4.81
C SER A 547 14.67 -0.63 5.84
N TYR A 548 14.76 -1.11 7.08
CA TYR A 548 15.46 -0.44 8.19
C TYR A 548 16.97 -0.27 7.92
N GLN A 549 17.51 -0.96 6.92
CA GLN A 549 18.88 -0.80 6.45
C GLN A 549 19.17 0.63 5.95
N PHE A 550 18.19 1.31 5.35
CA PHE A 550 18.35 2.72 4.96
C PHE A 550 18.59 3.65 6.17
N VAL A 551 17.88 3.40 7.28
CA VAL A 551 18.07 4.16 8.54
C VAL A 551 19.45 3.90 9.11
N ALA A 552 19.92 2.64 9.05
CA ALA A 552 21.27 2.28 9.46
C ALA A 552 22.36 2.98 8.61
N LEU A 553 22.18 3.04 7.28
CA LEU A 553 23.07 3.76 6.37
C LEU A 553 23.09 5.27 6.65
N SER A 554 21.96 5.81 7.11
CA SER A 554 21.84 7.21 7.57
C SER A 554 22.36 7.44 9.00
N GLY A 555 22.88 6.42 9.68
CA GLY A 555 23.31 6.51 11.08
C GLY A 555 24.40 7.55 11.32
N TYR A 556 25.33 7.73 10.39
CA TYR A 556 26.35 8.77 10.50
C TYR A 556 25.76 10.18 10.40
N ASN A 557 24.75 10.39 9.54
CA ASN A 557 24.01 11.66 9.47
C ASN A 557 23.27 11.96 10.78
N ILE A 558 22.67 10.94 11.43
CA ILE A 558 22.05 11.09 12.75
C ILE A 558 23.09 11.51 13.79
N PHE A 559 24.26 10.87 13.79
CA PHE A 559 25.37 11.24 14.67
C PHE A 559 25.83 12.69 14.46
N LEU A 560 25.98 13.12 13.20
CA LEU A 560 26.33 14.51 12.87
C LEU A 560 25.29 15.50 13.37
N LEU A 561 24.00 15.18 13.26
CA LEU A 561 22.91 16.04 13.75
C LEU A 561 22.94 16.19 15.28
N LEU A 562 23.19 15.09 16.00
CA LEU A 562 23.34 15.12 17.47
C LEU A 562 24.56 15.93 17.88
N ALA A 563 25.70 15.74 17.21
CA ALA A 563 26.90 16.53 17.45
C ALA A 563 26.66 18.02 17.15
N LEU A 564 25.93 18.33 16.08
CA LEU A 564 25.54 19.70 15.72
C LEU A 564 24.67 20.34 16.80
N LEU A 565 23.71 19.61 17.38
CA LEU A 565 22.85 20.11 18.45
C LEU A 565 23.67 20.42 19.72
N ILE A 566 24.57 19.52 20.11
CA ILE A 566 25.45 19.72 21.27
C ILE A 566 26.31 20.96 21.06
N MET A 567 26.97 21.06 19.90
CA MET A 567 27.80 22.21 19.57
C MET A 567 27.01 23.50 19.48
N SER A 568 25.81 23.46 18.89
CA SER A 568 24.90 24.62 18.79
C SER A 568 24.45 25.11 20.16
N SER A 569 24.25 24.20 21.12
CA SER A 569 23.89 24.54 22.50
C SER A 569 25.01 25.28 23.21
N LEU A 570 26.27 24.88 22.99
CA LEU A 570 27.45 25.53 23.58
C LEU A 570 27.66 26.95 23.03
N ILE A 571 27.27 27.20 21.78
CA ILE A 571 27.47 28.51 21.12
C ILE A 571 26.28 29.46 21.22
N PHE A 572 25.15 29.04 21.81
CA PHE A 572 23.92 29.83 21.88
C PHE A 572 24.10 31.21 22.52
N HIS A 573 24.94 31.30 23.54
CA HIS A 573 25.19 32.54 24.29
C HIS A 573 26.21 33.47 23.64
N ILE A 574 26.86 33.07 22.54
CA ILE A 574 27.93 33.84 21.91
C ILE A 574 27.32 34.98 21.06
N PRO A 575 27.63 36.26 21.35
CA PRO A 575 27.05 37.39 20.63
C PRO A 575 27.73 37.70 19.27
N ARG A 576 28.83 37.01 18.93
CA ARG A 576 29.62 37.23 17.71
C ARG A 576 28.82 36.91 16.44
N ASN A 577 29.14 37.62 15.35
CA ASN A 577 28.54 37.44 14.02
C ASN A 577 27.00 37.44 14.04
N TYR A 578 26.38 38.55 14.48
CA TYR A 578 24.92 38.74 14.51
C TYR A 578 24.15 37.70 15.33
N ARG A 579 24.72 37.21 16.45
CA ARG A 579 24.14 36.13 17.27
C ARG A 579 23.83 34.86 16.46
N GLU A 580 24.69 34.55 15.49
CA GLU A 580 24.55 33.40 14.60
C GLU A 580 24.36 32.06 15.36
N GLY A 581 24.93 31.92 16.56
CA GLY A 581 24.72 30.75 17.41
C GLY A 581 23.25 30.48 17.77
N ARG A 582 22.39 31.52 17.84
CA ARG A 582 20.95 31.35 18.08
C ARG A 582 20.24 30.77 16.86
N SER A 583 20.57 31.27 15.66
CA SER A 583 20.02 30.76 14.40
C SER A 583 20.40 29.27 14.24
N PHE A 584 21.67 28.91 14.47
CA PHE A 584 22.10 27.51 14.42
C PHE A 584 21.39 26.61 15.41
N LEU A 585 21.18 27.07 16.66
CA LEU A 585 20.44 26.28 17.65
C LEU A 585 19.00 26.03 17.19
N PHE A 586 18.26 27.06 16.79
CA PHE A 586 16.87 26.89 16.34
C PHE A 586 16.76 25.98 15.13
N THR A 587 17.66 26.12 14.14
CA THR A 587 17.70 25.24 12.98
C THR A 587 18.03 23.79 13.38
N SER A 588 19.01 23.58 14.27
CA SER A 588 19.36 22.22 14.74
C SER A 588 18.23 21.55 15.52
N LEU A 589 17.48 22.30 16.33
CA LEU A 589 16.29 21.81 17.03
C LEU A 589 15.16 21.45 16.05
N GLY A 590 14.92 22.29 15.05
CA GLY A 590 13.95 22.01 13.99
C GLY A 590 14.32 20.74 13.21
N LEU A 591 15.58 20.59 12.83
CA LEU A 591 16.10 19.40 12.14
C LEU A 591 15.96 18.14 13.00
N LEU A 592 16.26 18.22 14.30
CA LEU A 592 16.04 17.11 15.23
C LEU A 592 14.57 16.68 15.27
N GLY A 593 13.65 17.65 15.32
CA GLY A 593 12.20 17.38 15.29
C GLY A 593 11.78 16.67 14.01
N VAL A 594 12.19 17.20 12.85
CA VAL A 594 11.89 16.60 11.53
C VAL A 594 12.43 15.18 11.44
N TRP A 595 13.68 14.94 11.86
CA TRP A 595 14.31 13.62 11.81
C TRP A 595 13.66 12.63 12.78
N SER A 596 13.27 13.09 13.98
CA SER A 596 12.58 12.23 14.96
C SER A 596 11.21 11.80 14.45
N ILE A 597 10.44 12.73 13.86
CA ILE A 597 9.14 12.44 13.25
C ILE A 597 9.32 11.50 12.05
N TRP A 598 10.28 11.78 11.18
CA TRP A 598 10.57 10.96 10.00
C TRP A 598 10.88 9.51 10.40
N ILE A 599 11.80 9.29 11.35
CA ILE A 599 12.15 7.95 11.82
C ILE A 599 10.92 7.24 12.40
N LEU A 600 10.15 7.91 13.26
CA LEU A 600 8.95 7.33 13.87
C LEU A 600 7.91 6.92 12.82
N VAL A 601 7.62 7.78 11.86
CA VAL A 601 6.68 7.50 10.76
C VAL A 601 7.21 6.37 9.87
N PHE A 602 8.52 6.32 9.61
CA PHE A 602 9.16 5.27 8.80
C PHE A 602 8.99 3.87 9.42
N PHE A 603 8.96 3.75 10.75
CA PHE A 603 8.72 2.47 11.42
C PHE A 603 7.25 2.02 11.38
N ILE A 604 6.31 2.97 11.41
CA ILE A 604 4.86 2.69 11.47
C ILE A 604 4.30 2.37 10.08
N VAL A 605 4.79 3.05 9.05
CA VAL A 605 4.20 2.98 7.72
C VAL A 605 4.66 1.75 6.94
N SER A 606 3.76 1.20 6.12
CA SER A 606 4.00 0.06 5.25
C SER A 606 5.10 0.32 4.22
N ALA A 607 5.79 -0.74 3.78
CA ALA A 607 6.98 -0.64 2.94
C ALA A 607 6.79 0.18 1.65
N ARG A 608 5.58 0.15 1.08
CA ARG A 608 5.22 0.84 -0.17
C ARG A 608 5.34 2.37 -0.08
N TRP A 609 5.10 2.97 1.08
CA TRP A 609 5.09 4.43 1.25
C TRP A 609 6.40 4.99 1.83
N ARG A 610 7.37 4.13 2.17
CA ARG A 610 8.61 4.53 2.85
C ARG A 610 9.48 5.44 1.99
N GLU A 611 9.53 5.21 0.68
CA GLU A 611 10.29 6.06 -0.25
C GLU A 611 9.76 7.50 -0.27
N THR A 612 8.43 7.66 -0.33
CA THR A 612 7.75 8.96 -0.30
C THR A 612 8.02 9.69 1.01
N ILE A 613 8.04 8.97 2.14
CA ILE A 613 8.34 9.53 3.45
C ILE A 613 9.78 10.04 3.54
N VAL A 614 10.74 9.33 2.94
CA VAL A 614 12.14 9.78 2.84
C VAL A 614 12.23 11.06 2.02
N ALA A 615 11.61 11.11 0.84
CA ALA A 615 11.58 12.33 0.02
C ALA A 615 10.94 13.52 0.77
N LEU A 616 9.83 13.29 1.48
CA LEU A 616 9.18 14.31 2.31
C LEU A 616 10.10 14.83 3.42
N SER A 617 10.87 13.96 4.07
CA SER A 617 11.82 14.39 5.11
C SER A 617 12.98 15.23 4.55
N LEU A 618 13.41 14.98 3.31
CA LEU A 618 14.43 15.78 2.63
C LEU A 618 13.91 17.18 2.33
N ILE A 619 12.66 17.29 1.87
CA ILE A 619 11.96 18.58 1.68
C ILE A 619 11.88 19.30 3.03
N ALA A 620 11.30 18.67 4.06
CA ALA A 620 11.12 19.29 5.37
C ALA A 620 12.46 19.75 5.99
N SER A 621 13.52 18.95 5.86
CA SER A 621 14.86 19.32 6.31
C SER A 621 15.41 20.53 5.53
N SER A 622 15.25 20.55 4.21
CA SER A 622 15.68 21.66 3.36
C SER A 622 14.98 22.97 3.71
N TYR A 623 13.66 22.94 3.96
CA TYR A 623 12.91 24.12 4.39
C TYR A 623 13.29 24.60 5.78
N THR A 624 13.64 23.68 6.69
CA THR A 624 14.15 24.04 8.02
C THR A 624 15.49 24.77 7.90
N LEU A 625 16.37 24.34 6.99
CA LEU A 625 17.64 25.01 6.68
C LEU A 625 17.42 26.40 6.06
N ILE A 626 16.51 26.51 5.09
CA ILE A 626 16.13 27.79 4.46
C ILE A 626 15.59 28.77 5.52
N SER A 627 14.72 28.30 6.42
CA SER A 627 14.22 29.11 7.53
C SER A 627 15.36 29.62 8.43
N GLY A 628 16.34 28.76 8.74
CA GLY A 628 17.56 29.15 9.44
C GLY A 628 18.37 30.23 8.74
N LEU A 629 18.57 30.09 7.43
CA LEU A 629 19.28 31.06 6.59
C LEU A 629 18.54 32.40 6.54
N ILE A 630 17.22 32.40 6.39
CA ILE A 630 16.39 33.61 6.40
C ILE A 630 16.46 34.29 7.78
N LEU A 631 16.38 33.51 8.86
CA LEU A 631 16.51 34.05 10.22
C LEU A 631 17.87 34.75 10.42
N LYS A 632 18.94 34.19 9.85
CA LYS A 632 20.26 34.84 9.83
C LYS A 632 20.25 36.15 9.04
N VAL A 633 19.65 36.17 7.84
CA VAL A 633 19.50 37.41 7.04
C VAL A 633 18.69 38.46 7.80
N PHE A 634 17.62 38.06 8.48
CA PHE A 634 16.82 38.94 9.32
C PHE A 634 17.63 39.55 10.48
N TYR A 635 18.48 38.76 11.15
CA TYR A 635 19.37 39.30 12.18
C TYR A 635 20.41 40.29 11.63
N ILE A 636 20.90 40.07 10.40
CA ILE A 636 21.78 41.03 9.73
C ILE A 636 21.05 42.35 9.44
N LEU A 637 19.84 42.28 8.86
CA LEU A 637 19.05 43.47 8.51
C LEU A 637 18.65 44.30 9.73
N THR A 638 18.14 43.66 10.79
CA THR A 638 17.74 44.35 12.03
C THR A 638 18.92 45.00 12.76
N HIS A 639 20.12 44.42 12.65
CA HIS A 639 21.32 45.05 13.19
C HIS A 639 21.72 46.31 12.41
N LEU A 640 21.55 46.31 11.08
CA LEU A 640 21.82 47.46 10.23
C LEU A 640 20.85 48.62 10.50
N GLU A 641 19.56 48.35 10.62
CA GLU A 641 18.55 49.36 10.99
C GLU A 641 18.91 50.02 12.33
N ARG A 642 19.28 49.21 13.33
CA ARG A 642 19.71 49.72 14.63
C ARG A 642 20.98 50.57 14.56
N GLN A 643 21.91 50.24 13.68
CA GLN A 643 23.13 51.04 13.49
C GLN A 643 22.84 52.37 12.78
N ASN A 644 21.92 52.38 11.82
CA ASN A 644 21.46 53.58 11.13
C ASN A 644 20.65 54.50 12.06
N ASP A 645 19.77 53.96 12.90
CA ASP A 645 19.01 54.70 13.92
C ASP A 645 19.89 55.29 15.04
N VAL A 646 21.06 54.70 15.31
CA VAL A 646 22.02 55.24 16.28
C VAL A 646 22.98 56.25 15.64
N ARG A 647 23.20 56.22 14.33
CA ARG A 647 23.98 57.26 13.60
C ARG A 647 23.17 58.53 13.31
N SER A 648 21.88 58.40 13.02
CA SER A 648 20.99 59.53 12.69
C SER A 648 20.87 60.64 13.78
N PRO A 649 21.03 60.38 15.11
CA PRO A 649 21.04 61.43 16.13
C PRO A 649 22.42 62.10 16.29
N PHE A 650 23.51 61.44 15.88
CA PHE A 650 24.87 61.95 16.06
C PHE A 650 25.34 62.80 14.89
N GLU A 651 24.92 62.52 13.65
CA GLU A 651 25.22 63.38 12.48
C GLU A 651 24.52 64.75 12.54
N ASN A 652 23.42 64.86 13.28
CA ASN A 652 22.69 66.13 13.47
C ASN A 652 23.22 66.98 14.64
N ALA A 653 24.21 66.50 15.40
CA ALA A 653 24.73 67.17 16.59
C ALA A 653 26.07 67.90 16.38
N GLU A 654 26.76 67.72 15.25
CA GLU A 654 28.06 68.38 14.98
C GLU A 654 27.98 69.77 14.31
N PHE A 655 26.77 70.27 14.02
CA PHE A 655 26.55 71.65 13.55
C PHE A 655 25.83 72.51 14.59
N ARG A 656 26.44 72.70 15.77
CA ARG A 656 26.12 73.85 16.62
C ARG A 656 27.39 74.49 17.16
N SER A 657 27.85 75.48 16.40
CA SER A 657 28.75 76.52 16.86
C SER A 657 28.17 77.22 18.10
N GLU A 658 28.92 77.29 19.20
CA GLU A 658 29.03 78.47 20.06
C GLU A 658 30.15 78.33 21.13
N PRO A 659 30.59 79.41 21.81
CA PRO A 659 31.96 79.89 21.68
C PRO A 659 32.79 79.83 22.96
N ARG A 660 34.10 80.10 22.79
CA ARG A 660 35.11 80.47 23.81
C ARG A 660 34.63 80.65 25.25
N ARG A 661 35.16 79.84 26.17
CA ARG A 661 35.61 80.29 27.49
C ARG A 661 37.03 79.82 27.78
N ARG A 662 37.88 80.78 28.14
CA ARG A 662 39.29 80.61 28.52
C ARG A 662 39.42 80.22 30.01
N SER A 663 40.52 79.52 30.30
CA SER A 663 41.19 79.34 31.62
C SER A 663 40.52 78.34 32.58
N PHE A 664 41.21 77.52 33.39
CA PHE A 664 42.54 77.62 33.99
C PHE A 664 43.11 76.20 34.24
N ARG A 665 44.45 76.14 34.38
CA ARG A 665 45.29 75.00 34.83
C ARG A 665 44.65 74.09 35.91
N GLN A 666 44.90 72.79 35.81
CA GLN A 666 45.68 72.08 36.84
C GLN A 666 46.29 70.78 36.30
N VAL A 667 47.62 70.79 36.26
CA VAL A 667 48.48 69.60 36.23
C VAL A 667 48.36 68.89 37.57
N LYS A 668 48.10 67.59 37.56
CA LYS A 668 48.69 66.70 38.57
C LYS A 668 48.97 65.34 37.96
N GLN A 669 50.26 65.13 37.70
CA GLN A 669 50.88 63.81 37.68
C GLN A 669 50.57 63.07 38.99
N LEU A 670 50.40 61.75 38.91
CA LEU A 670 51.20 60.80 39.69
C LEU A 670 50.94 59.36 39.21
N LEU A 671 52.01 58.77 38.69
CA LEU A 671 52.30 57.35 38.77
C LEU A 671 52.41 56.95 40.25
N ILE A 672 51.74 55.88 40.66
CA ILE A 672 52.23 54.63 41.26
C ILE A 672 51.02 53.71 41.43
#